data_AF-D6X884-F1
#
_entry.id   AF-D6X884-F1
#
_cell.length_a   1.000
_cell.length_b   1.000
_cell.length_c   1.000
_cell.angle_alpha   90.00
_cell.angle_beta   90.00
_cell.angle_gamma   90.00
#
_symmetry.space_group_name_H-M   'P 1'
#
loop_
_entity.id
_entity.type
_entity.pdbx_description
1 polymer ?
#
loop_
_entity_poly.entity_id
_entity_poly.type
_entity_poly.pdbx_seq_one_letter_code
_entity_poly.pdbx_strand_id
1 'polypeptide(L)'
;MSAALIERRTELGRRITDRLRELGMHPVLPGYFGTVPDDFPGHNPGSDARVIPQGTWGGGMRRPDWLDPRTQAFSDVAAAFYRHQGELFGDVSHFKMDLLHEGGTAGDVPVPDAARAVETSLQTARPGATWVILGWQSNPRPVMLDSIDTSRVLIVDGLSDLDTVTDREADWGGAPYAFGTIPNFGGRTTIGANTDRWTEKFTAWRDKPGSALVGTAYMPEAAERDPAALELFSELAWREEKIDREAWFAEYAQIRYGGVDHSAREAFAALAATAYKLTSTDGRPYDSLFSRRPSLTTAIGTAFDPAGFDRAFAALLAVRAPLRDSDAYRHDLTDVARQALANRSRTLQLALRAAYRNKDVATFRAVSALWLKVMRLSDTMAGCHRQFLLGPWLEDAKRLATSPEEAVQLERTARTLITTWADRPTANSLSNYANRDWQGLMADVHVPQWEAFLTEQADAMAAGRAPKSFDWYPQEEAWTQERHTYPVRPTGDAYSTALRVFDTLARAPYQGVVTVEVEPPAFTPGSTGTVTAVFRNINGLSGTGRVDFALAGLDAAPEGPSALEGVPAAGSGEVSWRVTAPGDPLTEPLRPMPYELTTQYGPLGEDRVTTTQPGNVYIAAPLDPAWRTFTSNGAVFGQLGDRFAINGAGNDLWRGTTQFGTAYLPGAFTEGASIVLRVDAQDNTGTWARAGIMVRNSLATPGDLGFLNLAVTPGQGVALSYDSNGDGTLDNYGRITGIRAPVLLRLTKNAGTSFTGACSTDGGATWRAVATVAVPGTAATQDAGIFMSATNGGSGVRGTVRFSGWSLTGGVAAGG
;
A
#
# COMPACT_ATOMS: atom_id res chain seq x y z
N MET A 1 -4.51 -15.66 -31.64
CA MET A 1 -5.94 -15.58 -31.98
C MET A 1 -6.14 -16.12 -33.38
N SER A 2 -7.23 -16.82 -33.64
CA SER A 2 -7.61 -17.25 -35.00
C SER A 2 -8.09 -16.06 -35.86
N ALA A 3 -8.06 -16.20 -37.18
CA ALA A 3 -8.63 -15.22 -38.11
C ALA A 3 -10.13 -15.01 -37.86
N ALA A 4 -10.87 -16.10 -37.62
CA ALA A 4 -12.31 -16.04 -37.32
C ALA A 4 -12.62 -15.27 -36.03
N LEU A 5 -11.78 -15.40 -34.99
CA LEU A 5 -11.91 -14.59 -33.78
C LEU A 5 -11.63 -13.11 -34.07
N ILE A 6 -10.60 -12.78 -34.87
CA ILE A 6 -10.31 -11.40 -35.28
C ILE A 6 -11.50 -10.79 -36.04
N GLU A 7 -12.11 -11.52 -36.97
CA GLU A 7 -13.31 -11.09 -37.69
C GLU A 7 -14.48 -10.82 -36.73
N ARG A 8 -14.74 -11.74 -35.78
CA ARG A 8 -15.77 -11.55 -34.74
C ARG A 8 -15.52 -10.32 -33.87
N ARG A 9 -14.26 -10.06 -33.49
CA ARG A 9 -13.90 -8.85 -32.70
C ARG A 9 -14.05 -7.58 -33.52
N THR A 10 -13.74 -7.64 -34.81
CA THR A 10 -13.93 -6.52 -35.75
C THR A 10 -15.40 -6.16 -35.88
N GLU A 11 -16.27 -7.15 -36.08
CA GLU A 11 -17.72 -6.95 -36.17
C GLU A 11 -18.29 -6.41 -34.86
N LEU A 12 -17.86 -6.94 -33.71
CA LEU A 12 -18.26 -6.39 -32.41
C LEU A 12 -17.81 -4.93 -32.25
N GLY A 13 -16.58 -4.60 -32.65
CA GLY A 13 -16.06 -3.23 -32.61
C GLY A 13 -16.93 -2.26 -33.41
N ARG A 14 -17.33 -2.65 -34.64
CA ARG A 14 -18.27 -1.86 -35.47
C ARG A 14 -19.59 -1.61 -34.76
N ARG A 15 -20.22 -2.67 -34.25
CA ARG A 15 -21.49 -2.56 -33.53
C ARG A 15 -21.40 -1.65 -32.31
N ILE A 16 -20.28 -1.67 -31.59
CA ILE A 16 -20.04 -0.78 -30.45
C ILE A 16 -19.90 0.66 -30.93
N THR A 17 -19.05 0.94 -31.92
CA THR A 17 -18.85 2.31 -32.41
C THR A 17 -20.12 2.90 -33.01
N ASP A 18 -20.91 2.10 -33.73
CA ASP A 18 -22.17 2.52 -34.32
C ASP A 18 -23.18 2.85 -33.22
N ARG A 19 -23.32 1.98 -32.21
CA ARG A 19 -24.20 2.24 -31.07
C ARG A 19 -23.79 3.49 -30.29
N LEU A 20 -22.49 3.72 -30.09
CA LEU A 20 -22.03 4.95 -29.44
C LEU A 20 -22.46 6.19 -30.23
N ARG A 21 -22.31 6.20 -31.57
CA ARG A 21 -22.77 7.31 -32.41
C ARG A 21 -24.28 7.48 -32.40
N GLU A 22 -25.05 6.38 -32.46
CA GLU A 22 -26.52 6.41 -32.36
C GLU A 22 -27.00 7.12 -31.08
N LEU A 23 -26.24 6.99 -29.99
CA LEU A 23 -26.54 7.61 -28.69
C LEU A 23 -25.96 9.03 -28.54
N GLY A 24 -25.31 9.58 -29.57
CA GLY A 24 -24.60 10.86 -29.49
C GLY A 24 -23.31 10.82 -28.68
N MET A 25 -22.77 9.63 -28.39
CA MET A 25 -21.49 9.44 -27.71
C MET A 25 -20.33 9.43 -28.72
N HIS A 26 -19.16 9.87 -28.27
CA HIS A 26 -17.94 9.83 -29.08
C HIS A 26 -17.11 8.59 -28.72
N PRO A 27 -16.95 7.61 -29.63
CA PRO A 27 -16.00 6.53 -29.40
C PRO A 27 -14.58 7.09 -29.28
N VAL A 28 -13.82 6.58 -28.30
CA VAL A 28 -12.38 6.87 -28.17
C VAL A 28 -11.62 5.64 -28.64
N LEU A 29 -10.94 5.75 -29.78
CA LEU A 29 -10.15 4.64 -30.36
C LEU A 29 -8.66 4.78 -30.00
N PRO A 30 -7.85 3.71 -30.12
CA PRO A 30 -6.41 3.84 -29.99
C PRO A 30 -5.85 4.76 -31.09
N GLY A 31 -4.99 5.70 -30.74
CA GLY A 31 -4.16 6.40 -31.74
C GLY A 31 -2.82 5.68 -31.95
N TYR A 32 -2.07 6.10 -32.97
CA TYR A 32 -0.75 5.55 -33.26
C TYR A 32 0.37 6.44 -32.73
N PHE A 33 1.23 5.86 -31.90
CA PHE A 33 2.37 6.55 -31.28
C PHE A 33 3.68 5.78 -31.40
N GLY A 34 3.77 4.78 -32.30
CA GLY A 34 5.05 4.16 -32.68
C GLY A 34 5.27 2.72 -32.20
N THR A 35 4.25 2.01 -31.73
CA THR A 35 4.40 0.59 -31.39
C THR A 35 4.50 -0.26 -32.66
N VAL A 36 5.58 -1.02 -32.79
CA VAL A 36 5.82 -1.94 -33.92
C VAL A 36 6.25 -3.34 -33.45
N PRO A 37 6.04 -4.39 -34.27
CA PRO A 37 6.55 -5.73 -33.97
C PRO A 37 8.08 -5.80 -33.89
N ASP A 38 8.58 -6.92 -33.36
CA ASP A 38 10.01 -7.24 -33.39
C ASP A 38 10.54 -7.26 -34.83
N ASP A 39 11.79 -6.80 -35.00
CA ASP A 39 12.51 -6.74 -36.29
C ASP A 39 11.77 -5.91 -37.38
N PHE A 40 11.04 -4.88 -36.96
CA PHE A 40 10.36 -3.99 -37.91
C PHE A 40 11.29 -3.37 -38.97
N PRO A 41 12.51 -2.88 -38.64
CA PRO A 41 13.43 -2.38 -39.67
C PRO A 41 13.85 -3.46 -40.68
N GLY A 42 14.06 -4.71 -40.24
CA GLY A 42 14.42 -5.82 -41.11
C GLY A 42 13.32 -6.17 -42.12
N HIS A 43 12.05 -6.01 -41.75
CA HIS A 43 10.89 -6.22 -42.61
C HIS A 43 10.55 -5.02 -43.51
N ASN A 44 11.21 -3.87 -43.31
CA ASN A 44 11.02 -2.66 -44.11
C ASN A 44 12.36 -2.17 -44.69
N PRO A 45 13.07 -3.02 -45.47
CA PRO A 45 14.37 -2.68 -46.02
C PRO A 45 14.25 -1.48 -46.97
N GLY A 46 15.15 -0.51 -46.82
CA GLY A 46 15.16 0.71 -47.63
C GLY A 46 14.28 1.86 -47.10
N SER A 47 13.56 1.66 -46.00
CA SER A 47 12.97 2.76 -45.22
C SER A 47 14.00 3.35 -44.23
N ASP A 48 13.69 4.51 -43.65
CA ASP A 48 14.43 5.08 -42.52
C ASP A 48 13.94 4.56 -41.17
N ALA A 49 13.22 3.43 -41.15
CA ALA A 49 12.65 2.84 -39.94
C ALA A 49 13.73 2.59 -38.88
N ARG A 50 13.67 3.39 -37.82
CA ARG A 50 14.56 3.30 -36.67
C ARG A 50 13.72 3.03 -35.43
N VAL A 51 14.12 2.03 -34.65
CA VAL A 51 13.44 1.68 -33.40
C VAL A 51 14.32 1.93 -32.18
N ILE A 52 13.69 2.32 -31.08
CA ILE A 52 14.31 2.53 -29.78
C ILE A 52 13.92 1.36 -28.87
N PRO A 53 14.89 0.53 -28.44
CA PRO A 53 14.61 -0.61 -27.57
C PRO A 53 13.93 -0.20 -26.27
N GLN A 54 12.80 -0.83 -25.95
CA GLN A 54 12.00 -0.47 -24.77
C GLN A 54 12.29 -1.32 -23.53
N GLY A 55 13.12 -2.36 -23.67
CA GLY A 55 13.49 -3.24 -22.55
C GLY A 55 12.35 -4.14 -22.10
N THR A 56 12.16 -4.29 -20.79
CA THR A 56 11.12 -5.15 -20.21
C THR A 56 10.14 -4.37 -19.33
N TRP A 57 8.96 -4.94 -19.14
CA TRP A 57 7.92 -4.46 -18.21
C TRP A 57 7.45 -5.61 -17.32
N GLY A 58 6.93 -5.28 -16.14
CA GLY A 58 6.30 -6.26 -15.24
C GLY A 58 7.23 -7.35 -14.71
N GLY A 59 8.55 -7.14 -14.73
CA GLY A 59 9.54 -8.11 -14.23
C GLY A 59 10.07 -9.11 -15.26
N GLY A 60 9.67 -9.02 -16.53
CA GLY A 60 10.32 -9.82 -17.57
C GLY A 60 9.70 -9.81 -18.97
N MET A 61 8.49 -9.24 -19.15
CA MET A 61 7.91 -9.16 -20.48
C MET A 61 8.67 -8.19 -21.37
N ARG A 62 9.16 -8.65 -22.53
CA ARG A 62 9.74 -7.77 -23.54
C ARG A 62 8.70 -6.78 -24.01
N ARG A 63 9.03 -5.48 -23.95
CA ARG A 63 8.23 -4.42 -24.56
C ARG A 63 8.53 -4.37 -26.07
N PRO A 64 7.52 -4.16 -26.92
CA PRO A 64 7.78 -3.86 -28.33
C PRO A 64 8.67 -2.63 -28.46
N ASP A 65 9.57 -2.62 -29.43
CA ASP A 65 10.44 -1.48 -29.67
C ASP A 65 9.62 -0.28 -30.16
N TRP A 66 10.11 0.92 -29.88
CA TRP A 66 9.41 2.16 -30.21
C TRP A 66 9.94 2.75 -31.50
N LEU A 67 9.12 2.81 -32.55
CA LEU A 67 9.46 3.45 -33.82
C LEU A 67 9.68 4.95 -33.60
N ASP A 68 10.88 5.44 -33.93
CA ASP A 68 11.32 6.82 -33.72
C ASP A 68 10.36 7.78 -34.47
N PRO A 69 9.57 8.61 -33.75
CA PRO A 69 8.59 9.48 -34.37
C PRO A 69 9.15 10.51 -35.34
N ARG A 70 10.47 10.72 -35.36
CA ARG A 70 11.14 11.65 -36.28
C ARG A 70 11.33 11.09 -37.70
N THR A 71 11.04 9.80 -37.91
CA THR A 71 11.28 9.10 -39.18
C THR A 71 10.10 9.24 -40.15
N GLN A 72 10.37 9.15 -41.46
CA GLN A 72 9.32 9.06 -42.48
C GLN A 72 8.53 7.77 -42.32
N ALA A 73 9.20 6.65 -42.00
CA ALA A 73 8.57 5.38 -41.72
C ALA A 73 7.48 5.49 -40.62
N PHE A 74 7.71 6.30 -39.57
CA PHE A 74 6.68 6.55 -38.57
C PHE A 74 5.43 7.20 -39.16
N SER A 75 5.62 8.25 -39.95
CA SER A 75 4.51 8.99 -40.57
C SER A 75 3.71 8.10 -41.53
N ASP A 76 4.41 7.26 -42.31
CA ASP A 76 3.78 6.32 -43.24
C ASP A 76 2.94 5.25 -42.51
N VAL A 77 3.47 4.70 -41.42
CA VAL A 77 2.74 3.73 -40.59
C VAL A 77 1.56 4.38 -39.89
N ALA A 78 1.71 5.61 -39.37
CA ALA A 78 0.62 6.35 -38.76
C ALA A 78 -0.53 6.58 -39.76
N ALA A 79 -0.20 7.02 -40.97
CA ALA A 79 -1.18 7.23 -42.05
C ALA A 79 -1.92 5.93 -42.41
N ALA A 80 -1.18 4.81 -42.54
CA ALA A 80 -1.77 3.50 -42.81
C ALA A 80 -2.67 3.02 -41.66
N PHE A 81 -2.22 3.17 -40.41
CA PHE A 81 -2.98 2.79 -39.22
C PHE A 81 -4.32 3.52 -39.16
N TYR A 82 -4.30 4.85 -39.29
CA TYR A 82 -5.53 5.63 -39.25
C TYR A 82 -6.43 5.33 -40.45
N ARG A 83 -5.89 5.13 -41.67
CA ARG A 83 -6.71 4.72 -42.83
C ARG A 83 -7.48 3.44 -42.53
N HIS A 84 -6.79 2.37 -42.12
CA HIS A 84 -7.44 1.08 -41.85
C HIS A 84 -8.38 1.13 -40.64
N GLN A 85 -8.05 1.89 -39.60
CA GLN A 85 -8.97 2.09 -38.48
C GLN A 85 -10.28 2.76 -38.92
N GLY A 86 -10.20 3.75 -39.82
CA GLY A 86 -11.39 4.41 -40.40
C GLY A 86 -12.22 3.49 -41.30
N GLU A 87 -11.56 2.69 -42.15
CA GLU A 87 -12.23 1.68 -42.99
C GLU A 87 -12.97 0.63 -42.14
N LEU A 88 -12.41 0.25 -40.99
CA LEU A 88 -12.98 -0.75 -40.11
C LEU A 88 -14.11 -0.20 -39.26
N PHE A 89 -13.94 0.96 -38.65
CA PHE A 89 -14.84 1.43 -37.59
C PHE A 89 -15.61 2.70 -37.92
N GLY A 90 -15.36 3.34 -39.07
CA GLY A 90 -15.99 4.60 -39.48
C GLY A 90 -15.36 5.84 -38.82
N ASP A 91 -16.05 6.98 -38.94
CA ASP A 91 -15.53 8.27 -38.48
C ASP A 91 -15.45 8.37 -36.95
N VAL A 92 -14.30 8.85 -36.46
CA VAL A 92 -13.98 9.04 -35.04
C VAL A 92 -13.12 10.30 -34.88
N SER A 93 -13.35 11.03 -33.78
CA SER A 93 -12.65 12.30 -33.48
C SER A 93 -11.78 12.25 -32.23
N HIS A 94 -11.79 11.17 -31.44
CA HIS A 94 -11.05 11.08 -30.18
C HIS A 94 -10.12 9.86 -30.20
N PHE A 95 -8.84 10.08 -29.86
CA PHE A 95 -7.81 9.05 -29.93
C PHE A 95 -6.97 9.00 -28.67
N LYS A 96 -6.92 7.84 -28.01
CA LYS A 96 -6.12 7.62 -26.81
C LYS A 96 -4.69 7.23 -27.18
N MET A 97 -3.70 7.98 -26.69
CA MET A 97 -2.27 7.66 -26.84
C MET A 97 -1.48 8.12 -25.62
N ASP A 98 -0.58 7.27 -25.10
CA ASP A 98 0.22 7.53 -23.91
C ASP A 98 1.71 7.24 -24.20
N LEU A 99 2.50 8.30 -24.39
CA LEU A 99 3.94 8.17 -24.66
C LEU A 99 4.69 7.71 -23.41
N LEU A 100 5.48 6.64 -23.52
CA LEU A 100 6.33 6.11 -22.45
C LEU A 100 5.54 5.73 -21.18
N HIS A 101 4.32 5.20 -21.37
CA HIS A 101 3.47 4.73 -20.28
C HIS A 101 4.11 3.59 -19.48
N GLU A 102 4.16 3.76 -18.16
CA GLU A 102 4.72 2.84 -17.16
C GLU A 102 6.12 2.31 -17.49
N GLY A 103 6.97 3.18 -18.02
CA GLY A 103 8.37 2.88 -18.30
C GLY A 103 8.70 2.97 -19.80
N GLY A 104 9.60 2.10 -20.25
CA GLY A 104 10.27 2.31 -21.52
C GLY A 104 11.31 3.44 -21.46
N THR A 105 11.86 3.81 -22.60
CA THR A 105 12.86 4.88 -22.69
C THR A 105 12.70 5.65 -23.99
N ALA A 106 12.92 6.97 -23.91
CA ALA A 106 13.03 7.80 -25.10
C ALA A 106 14.35 7.56 -25.86
N GLY A 107 15.34 6.92 -25.22
CA GLY A 107 16.69 6.84 -25.76
C GLY A 107 17.27 8.24 -25.97
N ASP A 108 17.68 8.53 -27.19
CA ASP A 108 18.15 9.84 -27.66
C ASP A 108 17.05 10.67 -28.35
N VAL A 109 15.80 10.20 -28.38
CA VAL A 109 14.67 10.94 -28.96
C VAL A 109 14.23 12.03 -27.97
N PRO A 110 14.29 13.32 -28.33
CA PRO A 110 13.75 14.37 -27.48
C PRO A 110 12.24 14.21 -27.35
N VAL A 111 11.72 14.09 -26.13
CA VAL A 111 10.27 13.93 -25.87
C VAL A 111 9.43 15.05 -26.52
N PRO A 112 9.83 16.34 -26.51
CA PRO A 112 9.10 17.39 -27.21
C PRO A 112 8.98 17.15 -28.73
N ASP A 113 10.03 16.65 -29.37
CA ASP A 113 10.02 16.40 -30.81
C ASP A 113 9.15 15.19 -31.14
N ALA A 114 9.21 14.15 -30.32
CA ALA A 114 8.33 13.00 -30.43
C ALA A 114 6.84 13.38 -30.28
N ALA A 115 6.52 14.20 -29.28
CA ALA A 115 5.15 14.66 -29.03
C ALA A 115 4.59 15.44 -30.22
N ARG A 116 5.36 16.39 -30.77
CA ARG A 116 4.98 17.14 -31.97
C ARG A 116 4.79 16.26 -33.19
N ALA A 117 5.66 15.26 -33.39
CA ALA A 117 5.54 14.36 -34.53
C ALA A 117 4.29 13.46 -34.43
N VAL A 118 3.97 12.96 -33.23
CA VAL A 118 2.76 12.18 -32.96
C VAL A 118 1.50 13.04 -33.19
N GLU A 119 1.47 14.26 -32.63
CA GLU A 119 0.37 15.20 -32.85
C GLU A 119 0.21 15.54 -34.33
N THR A 120 1.29 15.88 -35.02
CA THR A 120 1.28 16.21 -36.46
C THR A 120 0.72 15.04 -37.28
N SER A 121 1.13 13.81 -36.98
CA SER A 121 0.65 12.62 -37.68
C SER A 121 -0.83 12.37 -37.43
N LEU A 122 -1.30 12.56 -36.19
CA LEU A 122 -2.72 12.51 -35.84
C LEU A 122 -3.51 13.56 -36.62
N GLN A 123 -3.12 14.84 -36.55
CA GLN A 123 -3.85 15.93 -37.20
C GLN A 123 -3.81 15.85 -38.73
N THR A 124 -2.73 15.31 -39.31
CA THR A 124 -2.65 15.06 -40.76
C THR A 124 -3.64 14.00 -41.19
N ALA A 125 -3.71 12.88 -40.46
CA ALA A 125 -4.61 11.78 -40.79
C ALA A 125 -6.07 12.06 -40.39
N ARG A 126 -6.29 12.88 -39.36
CA ARG A 126 -7.58 13.21 -38.73
C ARG A 126 -7.61 14.68 -38.30
N PRO A 127 -7.84 15.62 -39.24
CA PRO A 127 -7.90 17.04 -38.91
C PRO A 127 -8.96 17.34 -37.84
N GLY A 128 -8.55 18.04 -36.77
CA GLY A 128 -9.43 18.43 -35.67
C GLY A 128 -9.64 17.35 -34.60
N ALA A 129 -8.91 16.24 -34.67
CA ALA A 129 -8.98 15.18 -33.67
C ALA A 129 -8.51 15.64 -32.29
N THR A 130 -9.08 15.05 -31.25
CA THR A 130 -8.69 15.22 -29.85
C THR A 130 -7.75 14.09 -29.43
N TRP A 131 -6.58 14.46 -28.90
CA TRP A 131 -5.65 13.55 -28.25
C TRP A 131 -6.08 13.34 -26.79
N VAL A 132 -6.60 12.15 -26.49
CA VAL A 132 -6.95 11.75 -25.13
C VAL A 132 -5.74 11.13 -24.43
N ILE A 133 -5.38 11.64 -23.26
CA ILE A 133 -4.20 11.20 -22.48
C ILE A 133 -4.63 10.72 -21.09
N LEU A 134 -4.10 9.59 -20.63
CA LEU A 134 -4.33 9.13 -19.27
C LEU A 134 -3.45 9.89 -18.27
N GLY A 135 -4.07 10.61 -17.33
CA GLY A 135 -3.38 11.16 -16.16
C GLY A 135 -3.01 10.03 -15.18
N TRP A 136 -1.78 9.55 -15.22
CA TRP A 136 -1.29 8.45 -14.38
C TRP A 136 0.19 8.60 -14.05
N GLN A 137 0.53 8.53 -12.77
CA GLN A 137 1.89 8.76 -12.26
C GLN A 137 2.45 10.09 -12.79
N SER A 138 3.51 10.05 -13.61
CA SER A 138 4.15 11.21 -14.22
C SER A 138 3.67 11.50 -15.66
N ASN A 139 2.64 10.80 -16.13
CA ASN A 139 2.02 11.02 -17.44
C ASN A 139 0.73 11.86 -17.31
N PRO A 140 0.49 12.83 -18.21
CA PRO A 140 1.47 13.39 -19.16
C PRO A 140 2.61 14.11 -18.45
N ARG A 141 3.78 14.12 -19.08
CA ARG A 141 4.93 14.90 -18.59
C ARG A 141 4.74 16.37 -18.96
N PRO A 142 5.04 17.35 -18.08
CA PRO A 142 4.92 18.77 -18.41
C PRO A 142 5.65 19.16 -19.70
N VAL A 143 6.89 18.70 -19.87
CA VAL A 143 7.71 18.95 -21.08
C VAL A 143 7.08 18.44 -22.39
N MET A 144 6.17 17.46 -22.31
CA MET A 144 5.40 17.00 -23.45
C MET A 144 4.28 17.99 -23.77
N LEU A 145 3.50 18.39 -22.75
CA LEU A 145 2.38 19.32 -22.91
C LEU A 145 2.85 20.69 -23.41
N ASP A 146 3.98 21.19 -22.90
CA ASP A 146 4.58 22.47 -23.31
C ASP A 146 4.98 22.50 -24.79
N SER A 147 5.02 21.35 -25.46
CA SER A 147 5.52 21.20 -26.82
C SER A 147 4.44 21.05 -27.89
N ILE A 148 3.17 20.88 -27.50
CA ILE A 148 2.03 20.57 -28.39
C ILE A 148 0.89 21.57 -28.20
N ASP A 149 -0.11 21.55 -29.09
CA ASP A 149 -1.32 22.36 -28.93
C ASP A 149 -2.29 21.69 -27.94
N THR A 150 -2.25 22.14 -26.69
CA THR A 150 -3.09 21.60 -25.62
C THR A 150 -4.59 21.90 -25.81
N SER A 151 -4.99 22.78 -26.72
CA SER A 151 -6.42 23.01 -27.04
C SER A 151 -7.11 21.80 -27.69
N ARG A 152 -6.32 20.85 -28.21
CA ARG A 152 -6.78 19.58 -28.79
C ARG A 152 -6.47 18.38 -27.92
N VAL A 153 -6.11 18.59 -26.66
CA VAL A 153 -5.84 17.54 -25.68
C VAL A 153 -7.02 17.42 -24.71
N LEU A 154 -7.32 16.19 -24.29
CA LEU A 154 -8.16 15.91 -23.14
C LEU A 154 -7.43 14.95 -22.21
N ILE A 155 -7.09 15.41 -21.01
CA ILE A 155 -6.48 14.55 -19.99
C ILE A 155 -7.59 13.89 -19.18
N VAL A 156 -7.67 12.55 -19.17
CA VAL A 156 -8.54 11.81 -18.27
C VAL A 156 -7.76 11.46 -17.00
N ASP A 157 -7.98 12.23 -15.93
CA ASP A 157 -7.14 12.16 -14.73
C ASP A 157 -7.50 10.98 -13.84
N GLY A 158 -6.60 10.00 -13.66
CA GLY A 158 -6.85 8.85 -12.80
C GLY A 158 -6.58 9.08 -11.32
N LEU A 159 -6.09 10.27 -10.95
CA LEU A 159 -5.55 10.57 -9.62
C LEU A 159 -6.19 11.79 -8.96
N SER A 160 -7.26 12.35 -9.54
CA SER A 160 -7.89 13.57 -9.00
C SER A 160 -8.39 13.39 -7.56
N ASP A 161 -8.70 12.16 -7.18
CA ASP A 161 -9.19 11.77 -5.86
C ASP A 161 -8.08 11.40 -4.85
N LEU A 162 -6.84 11.78 -5.11
CA LEU A 162 -5.75 11.68 -4.13
C LEU A 162 -5.51 13.03 -3.43
N ASP A 163 -5.19 12.98 -2.13
CA ASP A 163 -4.91 14.19 -1.34
C ASP A 163 -3.61 14.88 -1.77
N THR A 164 -2.69 14.13 -2.38
CA THR A 164 -1.43 14.66 -2.93
C THR A 164 -1.61 15.46 -4.22
N VAL A 165 -2.77 15.36 -4.87
CA VAL A 165 -3.07 16.09 -6.11
C VAL A 165 -3.94 17.28 -5.76
N THR A 166 -3.39 18.48 -5.87
CA THR A 166 -4.03 19.72 -5.39
C THR A 166 -4.35 20.73 -6.49
N ASP A 167 -3.54 20.80 -7.56
CA ASP A 167 -3.71 21.82 -8.60
C ASP A 167 -3.29 21.35 -10.00
N ARG A 168 -4.27 20.85 -10.78
CA ARG A 168 -4.03 20.33 -12.14
C ARG A 168 -3.76 21.41 -13.17
N GLU A 169 -4.27 22.61 -12.96
CA GLU A 169 -4.03 23.76 -13.82
C GLU A 169 -2.55 24.14 -13.80
N ALA A 170 -1.91 24.06 -12.63
CA ALA A 170 -0.47 24.22 -12.50
C ALA A 170 0.30 23.03 -13.07
N ASP A 171 -0.12 21.79 -12.77
CA ASP A 171 0.56 20.57 -13.24
C ASP A 171 0.58 20.46 -14.78
N TRP A 172 -0.48 20.92 -15.45
CA TRP A 172 -0.72 20.71 -16.89
C TRP A 172 -0.83 21.99 -17.71
N GLY A 173 -0.45 23.14 -17.13
CA GLY A 173 -0.40 24.41 -17.86
C GLY A 173 -1.74 24.84 -18.44
N GLY A 174 -2.85 24.51 -17.77
CA GLY A 174 -4.21 24.82 -18.22
C GLY A 174 -4.77 23.91 -19.33
N ALA A 175 -4.12 22.78 -19.64
CA ALA A 175 -4.69 21.79 -20.57
C ALA A 175 -6.06 21.27 -20.08
N PRO A 176 -7.06 21.08 -20.96
CA PRO A 176 -8.36 20.57 -20.58
C PRO A 176 -8.27 19.16 -19.96
N TYR A 177 -8.96 18.95 -18.84
CA TYR A 177 -8.95 17.66 -18.15
C TYR A 177 -10.32 17.26 -17.59
N ALA A 178 -10.50 15.96 -17.37
CA ALA A 178 -11.64 15.39 -16.67
C ALA A 178 -11.22 14.94 -15.27
N PHE A 179 -11.98 15.36 -14.25
CA PHE A 179 -11.80 14.89 -12.88
C PHE A 179 -12.09 13.40 -12.81
N GLY A 180 -11.15 12.59 -12.35
CA GLY A 180 -11.32 11.15 -12.41
C GLY A 180 -10.76 10.37 -11.25
N THR A 181 -11.01 9.07 -11.33
CA THR A 181 -10.65 8.09 -10.32
C THR A 181 -10.39 6.74 -11.00
N ILE A 182 -9.44 5.99 -10.45
CA ILE A 182 -9.25 4.56 -10.69
C ILE A 182 -9.63 3.85 -9.38
N PRO A 183 -10.92 3.51 -9.18
CA PRO A 183 -11.39 3.00 -7.89
C PRO A 183 -11.05 1.51 -7.72
N ASN A 184 -10.72 0.82 -8.81
CA ASN A 184 -10.42 -0.61 -8.81
C ASN A 184 -9.19 -0.93 -9.67
N PHE A 185 -8.28 -1.72 -9.10
CA PHE A 185 -7.08 -2.24 -9.74
C PHE A 185 -7.16 -3.75 -9.86
N GLY A 186 -6.79 -4.32 -11.01
CA GLY A 186 -6.77 -5.75 -11.32
C GLY A 186 -8.14 -6.43 -11.38
N GLY A 187 -9.25 -5.70 -11.20
CA GLY A 187 -10.55 -6.33 -10.95
C GLY A 187 -10.60 -7.03 -9.61
N ARG A 188 -9.80 -6.61 -8.64
CA ARG A 188 -9.77 -7.21 -7.30
C ARG A 188 -11.14 -7.05 -6.64
N THR A 189 -11.54 -8.06 -5.88
CA THR A 189 -12.87 -8.09 -5.24
C THR A 189 -12.92 -7.25 -3.96
N THR A 190 -11.84 -6.62 -3.53
CA THR A 190 -11.84 -5.79 -2.34
C THR A 190 -12.80 -4.60 -2.50
N ILE A 191 -13.66 -4.36 -1.51
CA ILE A 191 -14.61 -3.23 -1.50
C ILE A 191 -13.86 -1.95 -1.09
N GLY A 192 -14.05 -0.88 -1.86
CA GLY A 192 -13.71 0.46 -1.41
C GLY A 192 -13.48 1.51 -2.49
N ALA A 193 -13.69 2.77 -2.14
CA ALA A 193 -13.54 3.93 -3.02
C ALA A 193 -13.42 5.24 -2.22
N ASN A 194 -12.87 6.31 -2.82
CA ASN A 194 -12.66 7.61 -2.16
C ASN A 194 -13.86 8.56 -2.31
N THR A 195 -15.06 8.05 -2.02
CA THR A 195 -16.30 8.81 -2.29
C THR A 195 -16.39 10.15 -1.56
N ASP A 196 -15.77 10.24 -0.38
CA ASP A 196 -15.68 11.49 0.38
C ASP A 196 -14.89 12.55 -0.39
N ARG A 197 -13.71 12.19 -0.90
CA ARG A 197 -12.86 13.07 -1.71
C ARG A 197 -13.55 13.48 -3.01
N TRP A 198 -14.30 12.59 -3.65
CA TRP A 198 -15.05 12.93 -4.87
C TRP A 198 -16.09 14.02 -4.61
N THR A 199 -16.92 13.82 -3.57
CA THR A 199 -17.97 14.79 -3.19
C THR A 199 -17.40 16.10 -2.67
N GLU A 200 -16.19 16.10 -2.11
CA GLU A 200 -15.53 17.31 -1.61
C GLU A 200 -14.83 18.10 -2.72
N LYS A 201 -14.08 17.42 -3.60
CA LYS A 201 -13.18 18.07 -4.54
C LYS A 201 -13.85 18.48 -5.84
N PHE A 202 -14.78 17.68 -6.38
CA PHE A 202 -15.27 17.87 -7.75
C PHE A 202 -15.86 19.28 -8.00
N THR A 203 -16.86 19.70 -7.22
CA THR A 203 -17.47 21.03 -7.40
C THR A 203 -16.50 22.15 -7.07
N ALA A 204 -15.66 21.98 -6.05
CA ALA A 204 -14.62 22.95 -5.71
C ALA A 204 -13.62 23.18 -6.85
N TRP A 205 -13.26 22.13 -7.58
CA TRP A 205 -12.34 22.21 -8.72
C TRP A 205 -13.02 22.72 -9.99
N ARG A 206 -14.29 22.34 -10.22
CA ARG A 206 -15.08 22.84 -11.35
C ARG A 206 -15.35 24.34 -11.22
N ASP A 207 -15.69 24.81 -10.02
CA ASP A 207 -16.20 26.17 -9.80
C ASP A 207 -15.09 27.20 -9.50
N LYS A 208 -13.82 26.77 -9.37
CA LYS A 208 -12.72 27.70 -9.11
C LYS A 208 -12.45 28.61 -10.31
N PRO A 209 -12.05 29.88 -10.10
CA PRO A 209 -11.69 30.78 -11.19
C PRO A 209 -10.59 30.20 -12.07
N GLY A 210 -10.80 30.21 -13.39
CA GLY A 210 -9.83 29.71 -14.36
C GLY A 210 -9.72 28.19 -14.45
N SER A 211 -10.70 27.44 -13.92
CA SER A 211 -10.74 25.97 -14.02
C SER A 211 -10.63 25.49 -15.47
N ALA A 212 -9.75 24.52 -15.71
CA ALA A 212 -9.62 23.81 -16.98
C ALA A 212 -10.37 22.46 -16.97
N LEU A 213 -11.15 22.20 -15.92
CA LEU A 213 -11.94 20.99 -15.77
C LEU A 213 -13.14 21.03 -16.74
N VAL A 214 -13.21 20.04 -17.64
CA VAL A 214 -14.24 19.95 -18.68
C VAL A 214 -15.14 18.71 -18.57
N GLY A 215 -14.93 17.85 -17.56
CA GLY A 215 -15.78 16.68 -17.34
C GLY A 215 -15.32 15.76 -16.21
N THR A 216 -15.85 14.54 -16.20
CA THR A 216 -15.52 13.47 -15.24
C THR A 216 -15.04 12.21 -15.94
N ALA A 217 -14.12 11.45 -15.33
CA ALA A 217 -13.56 10.21 -15.88
C ALA A 217 -13.57 9.05 -14.87
N TYR A 218 -14.47 8.08 -15.06
CA TYR A 218 -14.52 6.86 -14.26
C TYR A 218 -13.72 5.75 -14.94
N MET A 219 -12.58 5.33 -14.37
CA MET A 219 -11.61 4.49 -15.07
C MET A 219 -11.20 3.24 -14.27
N PRO A 220 -12.14 2.35 -13.91
CA PRO A 220 -11.78 1.12 -13.21
C PRO A 220 -11.04 0.16 -14.15
N GLU A 221 -10.04 -0.58 -13.63
CA GLU A 221 -9.41 -1.65 -14.41
C GLU A 221 -10.36 -2.83 -14.69
N ALA A 222 -11.39 -3.02 -13.86
CA ALA A 222 -12.53 -3.89 -14.17
C ALA A 222 -13.84 -3.28 -13.68
N ALA A 223 -14.90 -3.44 -14.48
CA ALA A 223 -16.25 -3.02 -14.14
C ALA A 223 -16.94 -3.98 -13.15
N GLU A 224 -18.19 -3.66 -12.78
CA GLU A 224 -19.05 -4.48 -11.90
C GLU A 224 -18.56 -4.64 -10.46
N ARG A 225 -17.86 -3.61 -9.96
CA ARG A 225 -17.45 -3.49 -8.55
C ARG A 225 -18.09 -2.23 -7.95
N ASP A 226 -18.31 -2.26 -6.64
CA ASP A 226 -18.69 -1.09 -5.84
C ASP A 226 -19.84 -0.26 -6.45
N PRO A 227 -21.06 -0.84 -6.59
CA PRO A 227 -22.14 -0.20 -7.35
C PRO A 227 -22.55 1.17 -6.78
N ALA A 228 -22.46 1.37 -5.46
CA ALA A 228 -22.71 2.67 -4.85
C ALA A 228 -21.66 3.71 -5.27
N ALA A 229 -20.39 3.31 -5.38
CA ALA A 229 -19.33 4.21 -5.82
C ALA A 229 -19.49 4.57 -7.31
N LEU A 230 -19.84 3.60 -8.16
CA LEU A 230 -20.14 3.87 -9.57
C LEU A 230 -21.29 4.85 -9.74
N GLU A 231 -22.40 4.64 -9.02
CA GLU A 231 -23.58 5.52 -9.09
C GLU A 231 -23.22 6.94 -8.65
N LEU A 232 -22.63 7.09 -7.46
CA LEU A 232 -22.24 8.39 -6.92
C LEU A 232 -21.29 9.14 -7.85
N PHE A 233 -20.28 8.47 -8.39
CA PHE A 233 -19.32 9.12 -9.28
C PHE A 233 -19.98 9.56 -10.58
N SER A 234 -20.85 8.71 -11.15
CA SER A 234 -21.55 9.02 -12.40
C SER A 234 -22.51 10.19 -12.26
N GLU A 235 -23.08 10.40 -11.07
CA GLU A 235 -23.93 11.55 -10.78
C GLU A 235 -23.16 12.87 -10.73
N LEU A 236 -21.85 12.90 -10.46
CA LEU A 236 -21.08 14.14 -10.31
C LEU A 236 -21.26 15.09 -11.51
N ALA A 237 -21.25 14.55 -12.73
CA ALA A 237 -21.43 15.33 -13.95
C ALA A 237 -22.79 16.06 -14.05
N TRP A 238 -23.77 15.64 -13.24
CA TRP A 238 -25.14 16.14 -13.23
C TRP A 238 -25.49 16.99 -12.00
N ARG A 239 -24.53 17.19 -11.08
CA ARG A 239 -24.76 17.92 -9.84
C ARG A 239 -24.30 19.36 -9.95
N GLU A 240 -25.20 20.33 -9.76
CA GLU A 240 -24.83 21.74 -9.70
C GLU A 240 -24.16 22.09 -8.36
N GLU A 241 -24.61 21.48 -7.26
CA GLU A 241 -24.11 21.73 -5.92
C GLU A 241 -23.32 20.55 -5.36
N LYS A 242 -22.55 20.81 -4.29
CA LYS A 242 -21.86 19.77 -3.53
C LYS A 242 -22.86 18.72 -3.03
N ILE A 243 -22.56 17.44 -3.24
CA ILE A 243 -23.39 16.33 -2.75
C ILE A 243 -23.29 16.26 -1.21
N ASP A 244 -24.43 16.24 -0.52
CA ASP A 244 -24.51 15.76 0.86
C ASP A 244 -24.39 14.23 0.84
N ARG A 245 -23.20 13.76 1.19
CA ARG A 245 -22.83 12.35 1.14
C ARG A 245 -23.66 11.49 2.10
N GLU A 246 -23.99 12.00 3.29
CA GLU A 246 -24.77 11.23 4.27
C GLU A 246 -26.20 11.03 3.77
N ALA A 247 -26.82 12.12 3.29
CA ALA A 247 -28.15 12.06 2.70
C ALA A 247 -28.19 11.15 1.46
N TRP A 248 -27.17 11.24 0.59
CA TRP A 248 -27.07 10.43 -0.62
C TRP A 248 -27.04 8.92 -0.32
N PHE A 249 -26.20 8.47 0.62
CA PHE A 249 -26.12 7.05 0.98
C PHE A 249 -27.42 6.54 1.63
N ALA A 250 -28.11 7.37 2.41
CA ALA A 250 -29.39 7.02 3.00
C ALA A 250 -30.50 6.85 1.94
N GLU A 251 -30.49 7.67 0.90
CA GLU A 251 -31.38 7.58 -0.26
C GLU A 251 -31.04 6.39 -1.16
N TYR A 252 -29.75 6.20 -1.47
CA TYR A 252 -29.27 5.08 -2.29
C TYR A 252 -29.67 3.72 -1.71
N ALA A 253 -29.60 3.55 -0.38
CA ALA A 253 -30.05 2.33 0.29
C ALA A 253 -31.52 2.00 -0.02
N GLN A 254 -32.38 3.02 -0.05
CA GLN A 254 -33.81 2.86 -0.35
C GLN A 254 -34.03 2.52 -1.82
N ILE A 255 -33.38 3.23 -2.73
CA ILE A 255 -33.49 3.00 -4.19
C ILE A 255 -33.02 1.59 -4.53
N ARG A 256 -31.85 1.19 -3.98
CA ARG A 256 -31.21 -0.08 -4.29
C ARG A 256 -32.02 -1.30 -3.85
N TYR A 257 -32.68 -1.24 -2.70
CA TYR A 257 -33.48 -2.35 -2.18
C TYR A 257 -34.99 -2.21 -2.46
N GLY A 258 -35.42 -1.09 -3.05
CA GLY A 258 -36.80 -0.87 -3.43
C GLY A 258 -37.75 -0.52 -2.28
N GLY A 259 -37.22 -0.08 -1.14
CA GLY A 259 -38.04 0.28 0.02
C GLY A 259 -37.25 0.91 1.18
N VAL A 260 -37.96 1.65 2.03
CA VAL A 260 -37.37 2.25 3.24
C VAL A 260 -37.12 1.16 4.27
N ASP A 261 -35.89 1.10 4.79
CA ASP A 261 -35.50 0.20 5.86
C ASP A 261 -34.39 0.85 6.70
N HIS A 262 -34.54 0.83 8.03
CA HIS A 262 -33.58 1.47 8.93
C HIS A 262 -32.21 0.78 8.92
N SER A 263 -32.20 -0.55 8.89
CA SER A 263 -30.97 -1.34 8.87
C SER A 263 -30.24 -1.24 7.53
N ALA A 264 -30.96 -1.12 6.42
CA ALA A 264 -30.33 -0.79 5.13
C ALA A 264 -29.61 0.56 5.17
N ARG A 265 -30.25 1.60 5.74
CA ARG A 265 -29.62 2.92 5.91
C ARG A 265 -28.39 2.85 6.83
N GLU A 266 -28.48 2.13 7.94
CA GLU A 266 -27.33 1.92 8.83
C GLU A 266 -26.19 1.20 8.10
N ALA A 267 -26.49 0.20 7.28
CA ALA A 267 -25.48 -0.51 6.51
C ALA A 267 -24.72 0.41 5.55
N PHE A 268 -25.43 1.21 4.76
CA PHE A 268 -24.81 2.14 3.83
C PHE A 268 -24.10 3.30 4.54
N ALA A 269 -24.60 3.77 5.68
CA ALA A 269 -23.89 4.74 6.51
C ALA A 269 -22.56 4.17 7.06
N ALA A 270 -22.54 2.91 7.49
CA ALA A 270 -21.33 2.24 7.94
C ALA A 270 -20.33 2.01 6.77
N LEU A 271 -20.81 1.65 5.58
CA LEU A 271 -19.96 1.57 4.38
C LEU A 271 -19.38 2.95 4.00
N ALA A 272 -20.20 4.00 4.08
CA ALA A 272 -19.76 5.39 3.88
C ALA A 272 -18.70 5.82 4.91
N ALA A 273 -18.82 5.40 6.16
CA ALA A 273 -17.82 5.71 7.19
C ALA A 273 -16.52 4.90 7.07
N THR A 274 -16.52 3.81 6.29
CA THR A 274 -15.40 2.85 6.21
C THR A 274 -14.92 2.61 4.78
N ALA A 275 -15.40 1.58 4.10
CA ALA A 275 -14.88 1.18 2.78
C ALA A 275 -14.99 2.29 1.72
N TYR A 276 -15.95 3.20 1.85
CA TYR A 276 -16.09 4.35 0.96
C TYR A 276 -15.41 5.64 1.46
N LYS A 277 -14.58 5.53 2.50
CA LYS A 277 -13.72 6.59 3.04
C LYS A 277 -12.35 5.99 3.38
N LEU A 278 -11.51 5.81 2.36
CA LEU A 278 -10.24 5.11 2.51
C LEU A 278 -9.22 5.98 3.26
N THR A 279 -8.48 5.36 4.17
CA THR A 279 -7.38 5.97 4.93
C THR A 279 -6.01 5.67 4.32
N SER A 280 -5.97 4.94 3.21
CA SER A 280 -4.72 4.63 2.50
C SER A 280 -4.23 5.86 1.74
N THR A 281 -2.91 6.09 1.80
CA THR A 281 -2.27 7.24 1.16
C THR A 281 -2.29 7.15 -0.37
N ASP A 282 -2.30 5.94 -0.92
CA ASP A 282 -2.41 5.69 -2.35
C ASP A 282 -3.87 5.65 -2.85
N GLY A 283 -4.85 5.88 -1.96
CA GLY A 283 -6.27 5.91 -2.28
C GLY A 283 -6.87 4.56 -2.65
N ARG A 284 -6.20 3.43 -2.31
CA ARG A 284 -6.63 2.08 -2.70
C ARG A 284 -7.12 1.26 -1.51
N PRO A 285 -8.17 0.44 -1.67
CA PRO A 285 -8.49 -0.57 -0.67
C PRO A 285 -7.39 -1.65 -0.64
N TYR A 286 -7.20 -2.30 0.52
CA TYR A 286 -6.17 -3.33 0.66
C TYR A 286 -6.72 -4.74 0.57
N ASP A 287 -6.13 -5.54 -0.32
CA ASP A 287 -6.59 -6.90 -0.61
C ASP A 287 -6.60 -7.85 0.58
N SER A 288 -7.44 -8.87 0.44
CA SER A 288 -7.42 -10.07 1.28
C SER A 288 -6.02 -10.68 1.30
N LEU A 289 -5.49 -10.99 2.48
CA LEU A 289 -4.24 -11.74 2.56
C LEU A 289 -4.45 -13.19 2.13
N PHE A 290 -5.68 -13.70 2.16
CA PHE A 290 -6.00 -15.05 1.71
C PHE A 290 -5.65 -15.26 0.23
N SER A 291 -5.82 -14.24 -0.61
CA SER A 291 -5.61 -14.29 -2.06
C SER A 291 -4.18 -13.92 -2.48
N ARG A 292 -3.27 -13.76 -1.51
CA ARG A 292 -1.84 -13.55 -1.72
C ARG A 292 -1.06 -14.85 -1.52
N ARG A 293 0.10 -14.94 -2.17
CA ARG A 293 1.09 -15.98 -1.85
C ARG A 293 1.42 -15.94 -0.34
N PRO A 294 1.36 -17.08 0.37
CA PRO A 294 1.53 -17.11 1.82
C PRO A 294 2.86 -16.53 2.31
N SER A 295 2.78 -15.71 3.36
CA SER A 295 3.96 -15.16 4.04
C SER A 295 3.58 -14.63 5.42
N LEU A 296 4.48 -14.81 6.40
CA LEU A 296 4.37 -14.18 7.71
C LEU A 296 4.78 -12.71 7.70
N THR A 297 5.49 -12.22 6.68
CA THR A 297 6.06 -10.84 6.65
C THR A 297 5.21 -9.83 5.88
N THR A 298 4.10 -10.25 5.26
CA THR A 298 3.19 -9.35 4.53
C THR A 298 2.63 -8.20 5.40
N ALA A 299 2.58 -6.98 4.87
CA ALA A 299 2.03 -5.83 5.60
C ALA A 299 0.55 -6.03 5.99
N ILE A 300 0.22 -5.70 7.24
CA ILE A 300 -1.07 -5.98 7.89
C ILE A 300 -1.95 -4.74 8.11
N GLY A 301 -1.53 -3.56 7.66
CA GLY A 301 -2.33 -2.33 7.78
C GLY A 301 -3.71 -2.45 7.11
N THR A 302 -4.66 -1.62 7.50
CA THR A 302 -6.01 -1.60 6.93
C THR A 302 -6.25 -0.26 6.23
N ALA A 303 -7.10 -0.26 5.18
CA ALA A 303 -7.48 0.95 4.47
C ALA A 303 -8.72 1.64 5.07
N PHE A 304 -9.32 1.02 6.10
CA PHE A 304 -10.44 1.52 6.90
C PHE A 304 -10.50 0.71 8.21
N ASP A 305 -11.36 1.11 9.15
CA ASP A 305 -11.57 0.37 10.41
C ASP A 305 -12.42 -0.91 10.17
N PRO A 306 -11.88 -2.12 10.38
CA PRO A 306 -12.62 -3.36 10.16
C PRO A 306 -13.81 -3.53 11.11
N ALA A 307 -13.71 -3.03 12.34
CA ALA A 307 -14.78 -3.13 13.32
C ALA A 307 -15.95 -2.19 12.97
N GLY A 308 -15.67 -1.00 12.43
CA GLY A 308 -16.67 -0.16 11.77
C GLY A 308 -17.33 -0.86 10.58
N PHE A 309 -16.56 -1.57 9.75
CA PHE A 309 -17.11 -2.30 8.58
C PHE A 309 -18.02 -3.46 9.00
N ASP A 310 -17.70 -4.16 10.09
CA ASP A 310 -18.55 -5.21 10.67
C ASP A 310 -19.97 -4.70 10.99
N ARG A 311 -20.14 -3.42 11.32
CA ARG A 311 -21.47 -2.83 11.52
C ARG A 311 -22.31 -2.84 10.24
N ALA A 312 -21.69 -2.59 9.08
CA ALA A 312 -22.39 -2.69 7.80
C ALA A 312 -22.90 -4.12 7.55
N PHE A 313 -22.05 -5.10 7.84
CA PHE A 313 -22.41 -6.50 7.72
C PHE A 313 -23.57 -6.90 8.63
N ALA A 314 -23.50 -6.54 9.92
CA ALA A 314 -24.56 -6.81 10.88
C ALA A 314 -25.89 -6.13 10.49
N ALA A 315 -25.83 -4.89 10.02
CA ALA A 315 -27.00 -4.14 9.58
C ALA A 315 -27.65 -4.74 8.33
N LEU A 316 -26.87 -5.25 7.35
CA LEU A 316 -27.44 -5.95 6.19
C LEU A 316 -28.19 -7.23 6.59
N LEU A 317 -27.73 -7.97 7.60
CA LEU A 317 -28.46 -9.12 8.14
C LEU A 317 -29.79 -8.74 8.83
N ALA A 318 -29.89 -7.51 9.32
CA ALA A 318 -31.07 -6.98 10.01
C ALA A 318 -32.13 -6.38 9.07
N VAL A 319 -31.79 -6.09 7.80
CA VAL A 319 -32.75 -5.63 6.77
C VAL A 319 -33.99 -6.50 6.77
N ARG A 320 -35.20 -5.93 6.72
CA ARG A 320 -36.46 -6.71 6.78
C ARG A 320 -36.60 -7.74 5.66
N ALA A 321 -37.16 -8.91 5.97
CA ALA A 321 -37.30 -10.04 5.04
C ALA A 321 -37.88 -9.69 3.65
N PRO A 322 -38.94 -8.85 3.51
CA PRO A 322 -39.49 -8.52 2.20
C PRO A 322 -38.54 -7.81 1.21
N LEU A 323 -37.43 -7.23 1.69
CA LEU A 323 -36.44 -6.57 0.82
C LEU A 323 -35.27 -7.50 0.45
N ARG A 324 -35.21 -8.69 1.05
CA ARG A 324 -34.09 -9.63 0.88
C ARG A 324 -34.13 -10.45 -0.41
N ASP A 325 -35.29 -10.51 -1.07
CA ASP A 325 -35.47 -11.32 -2.29
C ASP A 325 -34.85 -10.66 -3.53
N SER A 326 -34.51 -9.37 -3.44
CA SER A 326 -33.86 -8.65 -4.54
C SER A 326 -32.46 -9.20 -4.84
N ASP A 327 -32.08 -9.18 -6.11
CA ASP A 327 -30.72 -9.57 -6.53
C ASP A 327 -29.67 -8.62 -5.96
N ALA A 328 -29.97 -7.32 -5.90
CA ALA A 328 -29.11 -6.31 -5.30
C ALA A 328 -28.80 -6.58 -3.81
N TYR A 329 -29.80 -6.98 -3.02
CA TYR A 329 -29.57 -7.37 -1.63
C TYR A 329 -28.70 -8.62 -1.52
N ARG A 330 -29.02 -9.67 -2.30
CA ARG A 330 -28.25 -10.93 -2.28
C ARG A 330 -26.80 -10.73 -2.72
N HIS A 331 -26.57 -9.84 -3.70
CA HIS A 331 -25.24 -9.39 -4.09
C HIS A 331 -24.51 -8.72 -2.92
N ASP A 332 -25.10 -7.67 -2.34
CA ASP A 332 -24.43 -6.86 -1.31
C ASP A 332 -24.15 -7.64 -0.05
N LEU A 333 -25.11 -8.45 0.41
CA LEU A 333 -24.92 -9.31 1.57
C LEU A 333 -23.78 -10.31 1.31
N THR A 334 -23.68 -10.84 0.09
CA THR A 334 -22.58 -11.74 -0.29
C THR A 334 -21.24 -11.01 -0.29
N ASP A 335 -21.16 -9.83 -0.92
CA ASP A 335 -19.90 -9.08 -1.04
C ASP A 335 -19.41 -8.60 0.33
N VAL A 336 -20.32 -8.03 1.14
CA VAL A 336 -19.99 -7.51 2.47
C VAL A 336 -19.62 -8.63 3.44
N ALA A 337 -20.32 -9.77 3.44
CA ALA A 337 -19.95 -10.91 4.27
C ALA A 337 -18.58 -11.50 3.88
N ARG A 338 -18.31 -11.61 2.57
CA ARG A 338 -17.01 -12.04 2.04
C ARG A 338 -15.89 -11.06 2.43
N GLN A 339 -16.13 -9.75 2.33
CA GLN A 339 -15.19 -8.74 2.77
C GLN A 339 -14.93 -8.79 4.29
N ALA A 340 -15.97 -9.03 5.11
CA ALA A 340 -15.81 -9.20 6.56
C ALA A 340 -14.91 -10.41 6.89
N LEU A 341 -15.06 -11.52 6.17
CA LEU A 341 -14.15 -12.68 6.28
C LEU A 341 -12.72 -12.30 5.86
N ALA A 342 -12.56 -11.64 4.71
CA ALA A 342 -11.25 -11.19 4.22
C ALA A 342 -10.54 -10.26 5.22
N ASN A 343 -11.27 -9.36 5.87
CA ASN A 343 -10.71 -8.46 6.89
C ASN A 343 -10.05 -9.23 8.04
N ARG A 344 -10.58 -10.42 8.41
CA ARG A 344 -9.98 -11.26 9.46
C ARG A 344 -8.59 -11.78 9.12
N SER A 345 -8.23 -11.85 7.84
CA SER A 345 -6.87 -12.25 7.45
C SER A 345 -5.83 -11.32 8.07
N ARG A 346 -6.13 -10.01 8.23
CA ARG A 346 -5.20 -9.04 8.83
C ARG A 346 -5.12 -9.19 10.35
N THR A 347 -6.24 -9.43 11.00
CA THR A 347 -6.31 -9.72 12.44
C THR A 347 -5.57 -11.00 12.81
N LEU A 348 -5.87 -12.10 12.14
CA LEU A 348 -5.27 -13.41 12.44
C LEU A 348 -3.76 -13.43 12.18
N GLN A 349 -3.28 -12.62 11.23
CA GLN A 349 -1.85 -12.48 10.96
C GLN A 349 -1.07 -11.92 12.15
N LEU A 350 -1.67 -11.04 12.97
CA LEU A 350 -1.06 -10.56 14.22
C LEU A 350 -0.80 -11.73 15.18
N ALA A 351 -1.81 -12.57 15.38
CA ALA A 351 -1.71 -13.73 16.27
C ALA A 351 -0.72 -14.78 15.74
N LEU A 352 -0.71 -15.07 14.43
CA LEU A 352 0.27 -15.96 13.81
C LEU A 352 1.71 -15.46 14.02
N ARG A 353 1.96 -14.16 13.80
CA ARG A 353 3.29 -13.56 14.02
C ARG A 353 3.74 -13.64 15.46
N ALA A 354 2.84 -13.33 16.40
CA ALA A 354 3.13 -13.39 17.82
C ALA A 354 3.48 -14.82 18.25
N ALA A 355 2.65 -15.81 17.85
CA ALA A 355 2.89 -17.21 18.15
C ALA A 355 4.19 -17.73 17.53
N TYR A 356 4.47 -17.37 16.27
CA TYR A 356 5.71 -17.73 15.59
C TYR A 356 6.95 -17.18 16.30
N ARG A 357 6.94 -15.88 16.64
CA ARG A 357 8.04 -15.22 17.36
C ARG A 357 8.29 -15.85 18.73
N ASN A 358 7.22 -16.16 19.45
CA ASN A 358 7.28 -16.74 20.79
C ASN A 358 7.55 -18.26 20.75
N LYS A 359 7.68 -18.87 19.57
CA LYS A 359 7.80 -20.32 19.38
C LYS A 359 6.63 -21.12 19.99
N ASP A 360 5.46 -20.49 20.09
CA ASP A 360 4.25 -21.11 20.60
C ASP A 360 3.55 -21.90 19.49
N VAL A 361 3.95 -23.17 19.35
CA VAL A 361 3.43 -24.09 18.34
C VAL A 361 1.93 -24.35 18.52
N ALA A 362 1.45 -24.41 19.76
CA ALA A 362 0.05 -24.72 20.04
C ALA A 362 -0.87 -23.59 19.57
N THR A 363 -0.56 -22.34 19.96
CA THR A 363 -1.29 -21.16 19.49
C THR A 363 -1.14 -21.00 17.98
N PHE A 364 0.06 -21.21 17.42
CA PHE A 364 0.26 -21.11 15.97
C PHE A 364 -0.63 -22.09 15.20
N ARG A 365 -0.74 -23.35 15.63
CA ARG A 365 -1.63 -24.35 15.03
C ARG A 365 -3.11 -24.00 15.21
N ALA A 366 -3.53 -23.51 16.37
CA ALA A 366 -4.90 -23.10 16.62
C ALA A 366 -5.33 -21.92 15.71
N VAL A 367 -4.49 -20.89 15.60
CA VAL A 367 -4.74 -19.75 14.72
C VAL A 367 -4.71 -20.17 13.25
N SER A 368 -3.82 -21.10 12.87
CA SER A 368 -3.75 -21.66 11.50
C SER A 368 -5.04 -22.42 11.12
N ALA A 369 -5.60 -23.20 12.05
CA ALA A 369 -6.87 -23.89 11.83
C ALA A 369 -8.03 -22.90 11.65
N LEU A 370 -8.06 -21.83 12.46
CA LEU A 370 -9.04 -20.76 12.31
C LEU A 370 -8.89 -20.01 10.98
N TRP A 371 -7.65 -19.72 10.56
CA TRP A 371 -7.34 -19.11 9.26
C TRP A 371 -7.93 -19.92 8.11
N LEU A 372 -7.65 -21.22 8.06
CA LEU A 372 -8.16 -22.11 7.01
C LEU A 372 -9.68 -22.29 7.08
N LYS A 373 -10.27 -22.32 8.27
CA LYS A 373 -11.73 -22.34 8.46
C LYS A 373 -12.37 -21.10 7.84
N VAL A 374 -11.83 -19.91 8.11
CA VAL A 374 -12.33 -18.64 7.57
C VAL A 374 -12.18 -18.59 6.05
N MET A 375 -11.06 -19.06 5.49
CA MET A 375 -10.87 -19.14 4.03
C MET A 375 -11.90 -20.04 3.35
N ARG A 376 -12.14 -21.25 3.88
CA ARG A 376 -13.14 -22.19 3.34
C ARG A 376 -14.56 -21.62 3.43
N LEU A 377 -14.85 -20.86 4.51
CA LEU A 377 -16.11 -20.16 4.64
C LEU A 377 -16.23 -18.98 3.65
N SER A 378 -15.12 -18.31 3.31
CA SER A 378 -15.09 -17.27 2.28
C SER A 378 -15.43 -17.83 0.90
N ASP A 379 -14.89 -18.99 0.54
CA ASP A 379 -15.24 -19.71 -0.69
C ASP A 379 -16.75 -20.06 -0.72
N THR A 380 -17.28 -20.56 0.39
CA THR A 380 -18.71 -20.87 0.53
C THR A 380 -19.59 -19.61 0.39
N MET A 381 -19.18 -18.50 1.02
CA MET A 381 -19.90 -17.23 0.95
C MET A 381 -19.91 -16.69 -0.49
N ALA A 382 -18.76 -16.69 -1.17
CA ALA A 382 -18.66 -16.33 -2.58
C ALA A 382 -19.59 -17.18 -3.47
N GLY A 383 -19.83 -18.45 -3.10
CA GLY A 383 -20.78 -19.34 -3.76
C GLY A 383 -22.24 -18.87 -3.79
N CYS A 384 -22.60 -17.86 -2.99
CA CYS A 384 -23.99 -17.41 -2.83
C CYS A 384 -24.48 -16.40 -3.89
N HIS A 385 -23.60 -15.89 -4.75
CA HIS A 385 -24.00 -14.96 -5.81
C HIS A 385 -23.14 -15.13 -7.08
N ARG A 386 -23.77 -14.99 -8.25
CA ARG A 386 -23.16 -15.33 -9.55
C ARG A 386 -21.88 -14.56 -9.85
N GLN A 387 -21.81 -13.29 -9.44
CA GLN A 387 -20.65 -12.42 -9.68
C GLN A 387 -19.39 -12.82 -8.89
N PHE A 388 -19.49 -13.75 -7.93
CA PHE A 388 -18.35 -14.25 -7.16
C PHE A 388 -18.02 -15.72 -7.46
N LEU A 389 -18.45 -16.23 -8.61
CA LEU A 389 -18.15 -17.58 -9.07
C LEU A 389 -17.04 -17.56 -10.13
N LEU A 390 -16.09 -18.50 -10.04
CA LEU A 390 -15.09 -18.70 -11.10
C LEU A 390 -15.70 -19.27 -12.39
N GLY A 391 -16.75 -20.08 -12.30
CA GLY A 391 -17.36 -20.76 -13.44
C GLY A 391 -17.82 -19.83 -14.58
N PRO A 392 -18.63 -18.79 -14.32
CA PRO A 392 -19.06 -17.84 -15.35
C PRO A 392 -17.90 -17.23 -16.13
N TRP A 393 -16.83 -16.82 -15.45
CA TRP A 393 -15.61 -16.25 -16.07
C TRP A 393 -14.95 -17.21 -17.07
N LEU A 394 -14.77 -18.47 -16.67
CA LEU A 394 -14.14 -19.48 -17.53
C LEU A 394 -15.06 -19.89 -18.69
N GLU A 395 -16.38 -19.96 -18.45
CA GLU A 395 -17.34 -20.25 -19.50
C GLU A 395 -17.50 -19.09 -20.50
N ASP A 396 -17.38 -17.83 -20.05
CA ASP A 396 -17.36 -16.67 -20.94
C ASP A 396 -16.12 -16.70 -21.84
N ALA A 397 -14.94 -17.03 -21.30
CA ALA A 397 -13.72 -17.17 -22.09
C ALA A 397 -13.86 -18.25 -23.17
N LYS A 398 -14.43 -19.42 -22.83
CA LYS A 398 -14.68 -20.49 -23.79
C LYS A 398 -15.69 -20.11 -24.87
N ARG A 399 -16.74 -19.36 -24.53
CA ARG A 399 -17.76 -18.90 -25.49
C ARG A 399 -17.20 -18.00 -26.59
N LEU A 400 -16.07 -17.33 -26.35
CA LEU A 400 -15.43 -16.48 -27.35
C LEU A 400 -14.78 -17.30 -28.47
N ALA A 401 -14.40 -18.56 -28.21
CA ALA A 401 -13.65 -19.37 -29.15
C ALA A 401 -14.41 -19.72 -30.42
N THR A 402 -13.67 -19.94 -31.50
CA THR A 402 -14.19 -20.44 -32.78
C THR A 402 -13.83 -21.91 -33.05
N SER A 403 -13.04 -22.54 -32.17
CA SER A 403 -12.74 -23.97 -32.20
C SER A 403 -12.52 -24.55 -30.79
N PRO A 404 -12.58 -25.88 -30.60
CA PRO A 404 -12.26 -26.51 -29.32
C PRO A 404 -10.83 -26.19 -28.82
N GLU A 405 -9.85 -26.14 -29.71
CA GLU A 405 -8.45 -25.82 -29.37
C GLU A 405 -8.31 -24.37 -28.92
N GLU A 406 -9.00 -23.44 -29.58
CA GLU A 406 -9.02 -22.04 -29.17
C GLU A 406 -9.73 -21.87 -27.82
N ALA A 407 -10.79 -22.65 -27.54
CA ALA A 407 -11.47 -22.64 -26.24
C ALA A 407 -10.53 -23.04 -25.10
N VAL A 408 -9.68 -24.06 -25.30
CA VAL A 408 -8.65 -24.45 -24.32
C VAL A 408 -7.66 -23.32 -24.06
N GLN A 409 -7.21 -22.61 -25.09
CA GLN A 409 -6.25 -21.50 -24.91
C GLN A 409 -6.88 -20.27 -24.26
N LEU A 410 -8.14 -19.96 -24.58
CA LEU A 410 -8.86 -18.85 -23.96
C LEU A 410 -9.20 -19.14 -22.49
N GLU A 411 -9.58 -20.38 -22.15
CA GLU A 411 -9.74 -20.79 -20.75
C GLU A 411 -8.42 -20.67 -19.98
N ARG A 412 -7.31 -21.17 -20.54
CA ARG A 412 -5.98 -21.01 -19.92
C ARG A 412 -5.63 -19.53 -19.73
N THR A 413 -5.85 -18.70 -20.74
CA THR A 413 -5.60 -17.24 -20.66
C THR A 413 -6.41 -16.61 -19.53
N ALA A 414 -7.69 -17.00 -19.39
CA ALA A 414 -8.58 -16.52 -18.34
C ALA A 414 -8.11 -16.95 -16.93
N ARG A 415 -7.56 -18.16 -16.79
CA ARG A 415 -6.94 -18.66 -15.54
C ARG A 415 -5.62 -17.96 -15.22
N THR A 416 -4.76 -17.79 -16.22
CA THR A 416 -3.47 -17.11 -16.11
C THR A 416 -3.67 -15.67 -15.63
N LEU A 417 -4.58 -14.90 -16.25
CA LEU A 417 -4.80 -13.49 -15.92
C LEU A 417 -5.06 -13.27 -14.42
N ILE A 418 -5.87 -14.13 -13.80
CA ILE A 418 -6.30 -13.99 -12.39
C ILE A 418 -5.36 -14.68 -11.38
N THR A 419 -4.30 -15.35 -11.84
CA THR A 419 -3.31 -16.02 -10.97
C THR A 419 -1.87 -15.58 -11.29
N THR A 420 -1.16 -16.28 -12.17
CA THR A 420 0.26 -16.00 -12.49
C THR A 420 0.47 -14.73 -13.30
N TRP A 421 -0.60 -14.22 -13.92
CA TRP A 421 -0.67 -13.08 -14.84
C TRP A 421 0.07 -13.32 -16.17
N ALA A 422 1.28 -13.86 -16.14
CA ALA A 422 2.00 -14.36 -17.30
C ALA A 422 3.03 -15.45 -16.89
N ASP A 423 4.16 -15.49 -17.57
CA ASP A 423 5.26 -16.42 -17.32
C ASP A 423 6.01 -16.13 -16.02
N ARG A 424 6.92 -17.03 -15.61
CA ARG A 424 7.61 -16.99 -14.31
C ARG A 424 8.26 -15.64 -13.96
N PRO A 425 9.06 -15.00 -14.84
CA PRO A 425 9.66 -13.70 -14.53
C PRO A 425 8.60 -12.66 -14.16
N THR A 426 7.50 -12.64 -14.91
CA THR A 426 6.39 -11.71 -14.71
C THR A 426 5.58 -12.06 -13.46
N ALA A 427 5.30 -13.35 -13.24
CA ALA A 427 4.59 -13.84 -12.06
C ALA A 427 5.33 -13.54 -10.76
N ASN A 428 6.65 -13.41 -10.76
CA ASN A 428 7.40 -12.98 -9.57
C ASN A 428 7.08 -11.53 -9.16
N SER A 429 6.55 -10.71 -10.07
CA SER A 429 6.16 -9.32 -9.80
C SER A 429 4.65 -9.11 -9.78
N LEU A 430 3.89 -9.86 -10.59
CA LEU A 430 2.46 -9.65 -10.83
C LEU A 430 1.57 -10.84 -10.42
N SER A 431 2.11 -11.87 -9.77
CA SER A 431 1.27 -12.96 -9.25
C SER A 431 0.16 -12.41 -8.35
N ASN A 432 -1.06 -12.83 -8.63
CA ASN A 432 -2.28 -12.43 -7.96
C ASN A 432 -2.58 -10.92 -8.07
N TYR A 433 -2.02 -10.22 -9.08
CA TYR A 433 -2.36 -8.82 -9.36
C TYR A 433 -3.86 -8.65 -9.64
N ALA A 434 -4.44 -9.55 -10.44
CA ALA A 434 -5.87 -9.56 -10.78
C ALA A 434 -6.64 -10.64 -10.00
N ASN A 435 -6.26 -10.86 -8.74
CA ASN A 435 -6.88 -11.88 -7.89
C ASN A 435 -8.38 -11.64 -7.67
N ARG A 436 -9.09 -12.71 -7.32
CA ARG A 436 -10.50 -12.70 -6.97
C ARG A 436 -10.74 -13.56 -5.75
N ASP A 437 -11.58 -13.10 -4.84
CA ASP A 437 -12.12 -13.95 -3.78
C ASP A 437 -13.33 -14.73 -4.32
N TRP A 438 -13.12 -15.51 -5.38
CA TRP A 438 -14.16 -16.27 -6.06
C TRP A 438 -14.26 -17.70 -5.57
N GLN A 439 -15.49 -18.21 -5.53
CA GLN A 439 -15.77 -19.61 -5.28
C GLN A 439 -15.10 -20.48 -6.35
N GLY A 440 -14.38 -21.51 -5.90
CA GLY A 440 -13.51 -22.36 -6.73
C GLY A 440 -12.07 -21.85 -6.76
N LEU A 441 -11.82 -20.56 -7.01
CA LEU A 441 -10.46 -20.01 -7.01
C LEU A 441 -9.86 -20.03 -5.59
N MET A 442 -10.67 -19.64 -4.59
CA MET A 442 -10.28 -19.71 -3.19
C MET A 442 -9.98 -21.15 -2.76
N ALA A 443 -10.88 -22.08 -3.06
CA ALA A 443 -10.75 -23.49 -2.69
C ALA A 443 -9.57 -24.21 -3.36
N ASP A 444 -9.35 -23.98 -4.66
CA ASP A 444 -8.40 -24.80 -5.44
C ASP A 444 -7.00 -24.20 -5.52
N VAL A 445 -6.87 -22.88 -5.38
CA VAL A 445 -5.56 -22.20 -5.47
C VAL A 445 -5.10 -21.73 -4.11
N HIS A 446 -5.90 -20.91 -3.43
CA HIS A 446 -5.42 -20.19 -2.26
C HIS A 446 -5.40 -21.04 -0.97
N VAL A 447 -6.44 -21.82 -0.70
CA VAL A 447 -6.50 -22.69 0.50
C VAL A 447 -5.34 -23.69 0.55
N PRO A 448 -5.00 -24.44 -0.53
CA PRO A 448 -3.90 -25.39 -0.51
C PRO A 448 -2.54 -24.73 -0.28
N GLN A 449 -2.31 -23.54 -0.85
CA GLN A 449 -1.08 -22.78 -0.62
C GLN A 449 -0.92 -22.40 0.86
N TRP A 450 -1.96 -21.80 1.45
CA TRP A 450 -1.93 -21.42 2.86
C TRP A 450 -1.82 -22.62 3.80
N GLU A 451 -2.50 -23.73 3.51
CA GLU A 451 -2.43 -24.95 4.32
C GLU A 451 -1.02 -25.55 4.31
N ALA A 452 -0.39 -25.65 3.13
CA ALA A 452 0.98 -26.14 3.00
C ALA A 452 1.98 -25.23 3.73
N PHE A 453 1.83 -23.91 3.60
CA PHE A 453 2.69 -22.93 4.28
C PHE A 453 2.55 -23.02 5.80
N LEU A 454 1.33 -22.90 6.33
CA LEU A 454 1.09 -22.89 7.77
C LEU A 454 1.51 -24.20 8.44
N THR A 455 1.27 -25.34 7.79
CA THR A 455 1.72 -26.65 8.28
C THR A 455 3.24 -26.69 8.40
N GLU A 456 3.96 -26.29 7.34
CA GLU A 456 5.41 -26.27 7.36
C GLU A 456 5.98 -25.31 8.42
N GLN A 457 5.39 -24.12 8.59
CA GLN A 457 5.82 -23.18 9.63
C GLN A 457 5.66 -23.81 11.02
N ALA A 458 4.51 -24.46 11.29
CA ALA A 458 4.24 -25.10 12.58
C ALA A 458 5.20 -26.27 12.85
N ASP A 459 5.45 -27.12 11.85
CA ASP A 459 6.31 -28.29 11.99
C ASP A 459 7.79 -27.90 12.10
N ALA A 460 8.21 -26.85 11.39
CA ALA A 460 9.55 -26.29 11.53
C ALA A 460 9.77 -25.72 12.94
N MET A 461 8.81 -24.97 13.48
CA MET A 461 8.84 -24.48 14.85
C MET A 461 8.93 -25.63 15.86
N ALA A 462 8.08 -26.66 15.71
CA ALA A 462 8.04 -27.82 16.60
C ALA A 462 9.36 -28.60 16.60
N ALA A 463 10.01 -28.72 15.44
CA ALA A 463 11.29 -29.40 15.29
C ALA A 463 12.51 -28.48 15.57
N GLY A 464 12.30 -27.20 15.89
CA GLY A 464 13.39 -26.25 16.13
C GLY A 464 14.28 -25.98 14.89
N ARG A 465 13.74 -26.12 13.69
CA ARG A 465 14.43 -25.94 12.40
C ARG A 465 13.93 -24.71 11.65
N ALA A 466 14.70 -24.25 10.66
CA ALA A 466 14.19 -23.28 9.71
C ALA A 466 13.10 -23.93 8.81
N PRO A 467 12.05 -23.18 8.44
CA PRO A 467 11.08 -23.65 7.46
C PRO A 467 11.69 -23.69 6.06
N LYS A 468 11.19 -24.59 5.20
CA LYS A 468 11.57 -24.63 3.77
C LYS A 468 11.06 -23.38 3.04
N SER A 469 11.70 -23.06 1.91
CA SER A 469 11.19 -22.09 0.96
C SER A 469 10.09 -22.71 0.07
N PHE A 470 9.17 -21.86 -0.39
CA PHE A 470 8.14 -22.25 -1.34
C PHE A 470 8.37 -21.57 -2.69
N ASP A 471 8.39 -22.35 -3.76
CA ASP A 471 8.22 -21.86 -5.13
C ASP A 471 6.79 -22.18 -5.57
N TRP A 472 5.91 -21.17 -5.57
CA TRP A 472 4.49 -21.34 -5.86
C TRP A 472 4.19 -21.45 -7.35
N TYR A 473 5.05 -20.88 -8.22
CA TYR A 473 4.78 -20.79 -9.65
C TYR A 473 4.50 -22.15 -10.33
N PRO A 474 5.23 -23.25 -10.06
CA PRO A 474 4.94 -24.54 -10.68
C PRO A 474 3.52 -25.05 -10.40
N GLN A 475 3.00 -24.80 -9.19
CA GLN A 475 1.65 -25.23 -8.80
C GLN A 475 0.60 -24.34 -9.44
N GLU A 476 0.82 -23.02 -9.42
CA GLU A 476 -0.06 -22.04 -10.06
C GLU A 476 -0.13 -22.27 -11.58
N GLU A 477 1.01 -22.48 -12.24
CA GLU A 477 1.08 -22.74 -13.68
C GLU A 477 0.43 -24.07 -14.06
N ALA A 478 0.54 -25.12 -13.22
CA ALA A 478 -0.19 -26.36 -13.44
C ALA A 478 -1.71 -26.12 -13.40
N TRP A 479 -2.19 -25.34 -12.42
CA TRP A 479 -3.61 -25.01 -12.31
C TRP A 479 -4.14 -24.22 -13.51
N THR A 480 -3.32 -23.37 -14.16
CA THR A 480 -3.77 -22.67 -15.39
C THR A 480 -4.06 -23.61 -16.56
N GLN A 481 -3.49 -24.83 -16.54
CA GLN A 481 -3.64 -25.84 -17.57
C GLN A 481 -4.74 -26.87 -17.25
N GLU A 482 -5.28 -26.83 -16.03
CA GLU A 482 -6.40 -27.67 -15.62
C GLU A 482 -7.70 -27.30 -16.34
N ARG A 483 -8.63 -28.26 -16.37
CA ARG A 483 -9.94 -28.13 -17.03
C ARG A 483 -11.10 -28.50 -16.11
N HIS A 484 -10.93 -28.30 -14.81
CA HIS A 484 -11.99 -28.50 -13.83
C HIS A 484 -13.17 -27.60 -14.16
N THR A 485 -14.37 -28.17 -14.07
CA THR A 485 -15.63 -27.45 -14.25
C THR A 485 -16.09 -26.85 -12.93
N TYR A 486 -16.50 -25.59 -12.95
CA TYR A 486 -16.96 -24.87 -11.77
C TYR A 486 -18.45 -24.50 -11.89
N PRO A 487 -19.16 -24.32 -10.77
CA PRO A 487 -20.56 -23.86 -10.80
C PRO A 487 -20.74 -22.54 -11.55
N VAL A 488 -21.77 -22.48 -12.41
CA VAL A 488 -22.16 -21.28 -13.16
C VAL A 488 -23.41 -20.59 -12.59
N ARG A 489 -23.96 -21.15 -11.51
CA ARG A 489 -25.10 -20.65 -10.75
C ARG A 489 -24.74 -20.69 -9.26
N PRO A 490 -25.33 -19.80 -8.44
CA PRO A 490 -25.13 -19.83 -7.00
C PRO A 490 -25.39 -21.22 -6.42
N THR A 491 -24.52 -21.63 -5.50
CA THR A 491 -24.55 -22.95 -4.84
C THR A 491 -25.07 -22.89 -3.40
N GLY A 492 -25.23 -21.68 -2.86
CA GLY A 492 -25.74 -21.43 -1.51
C GLY A 492 -26.75 -20.29 -1.48
N ASP A 493 -27.47 -20.20 -0.36
CA ASP A 493 -28.33 -19.06 -0.05
C ASP A 493 -27.53 -17.99 0.71
N ALA A 494 -27.64 -16.74 0.25
CA ALA A 494 -26.86 -15.62 0.77
C ALA A 494 -27.16 -15.34 2.24
N TYR A 495 -28.43 -15.36 2.64
CA TYR A 495 -28.83 -14.98 4.00
C TYR A 495 -28.40 -16.01 5.05
N SER A 496 -28.73 -17.28 4.83
CA SER A 496 -28.36 -18.36 5.75
C SER A 496 -26.84 -18.57 5.83
N THR A 497 -26.11 -18.39 4.73
CA THR A 497 -24.64 -18.46 4.74
C THR A 497 -24.06 -17.26 5.47
N ALA A 498 -24.58 -16.05 5.25
CA ALA A 498 -24.17 -14.85 5.97
C ALA A 498 -24.42 -14.96 7.49
N LEU A 499 -25.51 -15.59 7.94
CA LEU A 499 -25.70 -15.89 9.36
C LEU A 499 -24.58 -16.78 9.93
N ARG A 500 -24.17 -17.82 9.18
CA ARG A 500 -23.04 -18.68 9.59
C ARG A 500 -21.72 -17.89 9.63
N VAL A 501 -21.53 -16.93 8.73
CA VAL A 501 -20.40 -16.00 8.74
C VAL A 501 -20.44 -15.14 9.99
N PHE A 502 -21.57 -14.51 10.28
CA PHE A 502 -21.77 -13.70 11.49
C PHE A 502 -21.45 -14.49 12.74
N ASP A 503 -22.03 -15.68 12.91
CA ASP A 503 -21.78 -16.53 14.09
C ASP A 503 -20.30 -16.92 14.20
N THR A 504 -19.67 -17.29 13.08
CA THR A 504 -18.25 -17.66 13.07
C THR A 504 -17.36 -16.49 13.47
N LEU A 505 -17.65 -15.29 12.96
CA LEU A 505 -16.84 -14.10 13.21
C LEU A 505 -17.10 -13.49 14.58
N ALA A 506 -18.34 -13.46 15.05
CA ALA A 506 -18.72 -12.99 16.38
C ALA A 506 -18.11 -13.86 17.49
N ARG A 507 -17.94 -15.16 17.24
CA ARG A 507 -17.36 -16.11 18.20
C ARG A 507 -15.87 -16.39 17.98
N ALA A 508 -15.24 -15.73 16.99
CA ALA A 508 -13.84 -15.98 16.69
C ALA A 508 -12.92 -15.48 17.82
N PRO A 509 -11.98 -16.31 18.32
CA PRO A 509 -10.96 -15.84 19.24
C PRO A 509 -9.93 -14.95 18.52
N TYR A 510 -8.94 -14.46 19.28
CA TYR A 510 -7.82 -13.65 18.77
C TYR A 510 -8.23 -12.32 18.12
N GLN A 511 -9.34 -11.73 18.56
CA GLN A 511 -9.82 -10.40 18.14
C GLN A 511 -9.48 -9.29 19.15
N GLY A 512 -8.44 -9.49 19.97
CA GLY A 512 -7.97 -8.52 20.95
C GLY A 512 -6.56 -8.06 20.61
N VAL A 513 -6.33 -6.74 20.67
CA VAL A 513 -5.00 -6.13 20.52
C VAL A 513 -4.68 -5.38 21.80
N VAL A 514 -3.47 -5.61 22.34
CA VAL A 514 -3.00 -4.91 23.53
C VAL A 514 -1.82 -4.01 23.16
N THR A 515 -1.92 -2.74 23.51
CA THR A 515 -0.80 -1.79 23.49
C THR A 515 -0.37 -1.48 24.91
N VAL A 516 0.93 -1.26 25.11
CA VAL A 516 1.48 -0.89 26.43
C VAL A 516 2.02 0.52 26.34
N GLU A 517 1.51 1.37 27.22
CA GLU A 517 1.89 2.76 27.39
C GLU A 517 2.63 2.93 28.72
N VAL A 518 3.61 3.83 28.76
CA VAL A 518 4.50 4.00 29.91
C VAL A 518 4.72 5.48 30.15
N GLU A 519 4.41 5.94 31.36
CA GLU A 519 4.54 7.35 31.75
C GLU A 519 5.28 7.47 33.11
N PRO A 520 6.42 8.19 33.18
CA PRO A 520 7.14 8.79 32.05
C PRO A 520 7.72 7.72 31.09
N PRO A 521 8.04 8.07 29.84
CA PRO A 521 8.60 7.12 28.84
C PRO A 521 9.87 6.39 29.30
N ALA A 522 10.59 6.96 30.27
CA ALA A 522 11.72 6.33 30.95
C ALA A 522 11.78 6.76 32.41
N PHE A 523 12.18 5.82 33.26
CA PHE A 523 12.34 6.01 34.70
C PHE A 523 13.73 6.58 35.01
N THR A 524 13.88 7.29 36.12
CA THR A 524 15.17 7.50 36.78
C THR A 524 15.35 6.50 37.93
N PRO A 525 16.58 6.23 38.41
CA PRO A 525 16.80 5.34 39.55
C PRO A 525 15.94 5.73 40.76
N GLY A 526 15.18 4.77 41.29
CA GLY A 526 14.27 4.97 42.44
C GLY A 526 12.97 5.72 42.15
N SER A 527 12.73 6.16 40.91
CA SER A 527 11.48 6.82 40.53
C SER A 527 10.32 5.83 40.38
N THR A 528 9.11 6.39 40.45
CA THR A 528 7.87 5.67 40.15
C THR A 528 7.26 6.19 38.86
N GLY A 529 6.52 5.33 38.17
CA GLY A 529 5.79 5.64 36.96
C GLY A 529 4.64 4.67 36.76
N THR A 530 3.90 4.86 35.68
CA THR A 530 2.70 4.10 35.37
C THR A 530 2.93 3.30 34.09
N VAL A 531 2.63 2.01 34.15
CA VAL A 531 2.53 1.15 32.97
C VAL A 531 1.06 0.85 32.75
N THR A 532 0.53 1.21 31.59
CA THR A 532 -0.87 1.01 31.21
C THR A 532 -0.95 0.01 30.07
N ALA A 533 -1.75 -1.04 30.24
CA ALA A 533 -2.14 -1.93 29.16
C ALA A 533 -3.50 -1.51 28.62
N VAL A 534 -3.55 -1.09 27.36
CA VAL A 534 -4.78 -0.73 26.64
C VAL A 534 -5.18 -1.90 25.77
N PHE A 535 -6.32 -2.52 26.07
CA PHE A 535 -6.91 -3.58 25.26
C PHE A 535 -7.96 -2.98 24.32
N ARG A 536 -7.85 -3.30 23.03
CA ARG A 536 -8.84 -2.99 22.00
C ARG A 536 -9.50 -4.27 21.50
N ASN A 537 -10.82 -4.34 21.60
CA ASN A 537 -11.61 -5.34 20.90
C ASN A 537 -11.79 -4.90 19.45
N ILE A 538 -11.15 -5.61 18.52
CA ILE A 538 -11.25 -5.33 17.08
C ILE A 538 -12.36 -6.13 16.39
N ASN A 539 -13.19 -6.84 17.16
CA ASN A 539 -14.43 -7.43 16.67
C ASN A 539 -15.56 -6.39 16.72
N GLY A 540 -16.15 -6.05 15.58
CA GLY A 540 -17.31 -5.16 15.53
C GLY A 540 -18.66 -5.86 15.66
N LEU A 541 -18.69 -7.20 15.71
CA LEU A 541 -19.93 -8.00 15.77
C LEU A 541 -20.29 -8.42 17.20
N SER A 542 -19.32 -8.51 18.11
CA SER A 542 -19.54 -8.95 19.49
C SER A 542 -18.58 -8.27 20.47
N GLY A 543 -19.07 -8.06 21.69
CA GLY A 543 -18.23 -7.71 22.83
C GLY A 543 -17.46 -8.91 23.37
N THR A 544 -16.44 -8.64 24.18
CA THR A 544 -15.73 -9.67 24.93
C THR A 544 -16.46 -10.01 26.22
N GLY A 545 -16.19 -11.20 26.76
CA GLY A 545 -16.35 -11.44 28.19
C GLY A 545 -15.25 -10.74 28.99
N ARG A 546 -15.02 -11.20 30.22
CA ARG A 546 -13.96 -10.69 31.09
C ARG A 546 -12.58 -10.78 30.44
N VAL A 547 -11.81 -9.69 30.57
CA VAL A 547 -10.42 -9.58 30.13
C VAL A 547 -9.54 -9.47 31.37
N ASP A 548 -8.64 -10.43 31.59
CA ASP A 548 -7.72 -10.41 32.73
C ASP A 548 -6.31 -10.10 32.25
N PHE A 549 -5.57 -9.35 33.06
CA PHE A 549 -4.19 -8.97 32.79
C PHE A 549 -3.28 -9.37 33.95
N ALA A 550 -2.10 -9.88 33.62
CA ALA A 550 -1.04 -10.16 34.55
C ALA A 550 0.27 -9.57 34.04
N LEU A 551 0.82 -8.62 34.79
CA LEU A 551 2.13 -8.03 34.55
C LEU A 551 3.16 -8.68 35.46
N ALA A 552 4.19 -9.29 34.88
CA ALA A 552 5.28 -9.93 35.59
C ALA A 552 6.64 -9.33 35.20
N GLY A 553 7.64 -9.47 36.07
CA GLY A 553 9.02 -8.99 35.83
C GLY A 553 9.34 -7.58 36.34
N LEU A 554 8.33 -6.82 36.79
CA LEU A 554 8.48 -5.49 37.36
C LEU A 554 8.02 -5.47 38.83
N ASP A 555 8.61 -4.58 39.63
CA ASP A 555 8.06 -4.21 40.92
C ASP A 555 6.85 -3.28 40.69
N ALA A 556 5.67 -3.90 40.60
CA ALA A 556 4.46 -3.29 40.08
C ALA A 556 3.27 -3.53 41.02
N ALA A 557 2.57 -2.46 41.40
CA ALA A 557 1.33 -2.51 42.17
C ALA A 557 0.15 -2.07 41.28
N PRO A 558 -0.93 -2.87 41.13
CA PRO A 558 -2.11 -2.46 40.36
C PRO A 558 -2.73 -1.16 40.89
N GLU A 559 -3.07 -0.23 40.01
CA GLU A 559 -3.79 1.02 40.35
C GLU A 559 -5.31 0.86 40.20
N GLY A 560 -5.82 -0.33 40.53
CA GLY A 560 -7.22 -0.72 40.35
C GLY A 560 -7.36 -2.22 40.08
N PRO A 561 -8.54 -2.67 39.64
CA PRO A 561 -8.73 -4.03 39.16
C PRO A 561 -7.79 -4.32 37.98
N SER A 562 -7.04 -5.43 38.04
CA SER A 562 -6.22 -5.91 36.90
C SER A 562 -7.05 -6.68 35.86
N ALA A 563 -8.32 -6.28 35.69
CA ALA A 563 -9.27 -6.92 34.79
C ALA A 563 -10.35 -5.93 34.33
N LEU A 564 -10.90 -6.19 33.16
CA LEU A 564 -12.09 -5.54 32.63
C LEU A 564 -13.23 -6.56 32.65
N GLU A 565 -14.41 -6.19 33.18
CA GLU A 565 -15.58 -7.08 33.22
C GLU A 565 -16.05 -7.51 31.81
N GLY A 566 -15.87 -6.64 30.83
CA GLY A 566 -16.10 -6.90 29.41
C GLY A 566 -15.80 -5.66 28.59
N VAL A 567 -15.45 -5.85 27.32
CA VAL A 567 -15.16 -4.77 26.38
C VAL A 567 -16.18 -4.82 25.24
N PRO A 568 -16.94 -3.74 24.98
CA PRO A 568 -17.93 -3.73 23.90
C PRO A 568 -17.34 -4.08 22.53
N ALA A 569 -18.20 -4.41 21.57
CA ALA A 569 -17.80 -4.53 20.16
C ALA A 569 -17.14 -3.21 19.70
N ALA A 570 -16.01 -3.31 19.01
CA ALA A 570 -15.16 -2.18 18.61
C ALA A 570 -14.65 -1.29 19.77
N GLY A 571 -14.83 -1.72 21.03
CA GLY A 571 -14.49 -0.95 22.22
C GLY A 571 -13.05 -1.13 22.67
N SER A 572 -12.67 -0.34 23.67
CA SER A 572 -11.40 -0.47 24.37
C SER A 572 -11.57 -0.33 25.88
N GLY A 573 -10.59 -0.81 26.63
CA GLY A 573 -10.46 -0.56 28.06
C GLY A 573 -9.00 -0.68 28.46
N GLU A 574 -8.67 -0.14 29.63
CA GLU A 574 -7.31 -0.06 30.11
C GLU A 574 -7.17 -0.52 31.55
N VAL A 575 -5.99 -1.03 31.89
CA VAL A 575 -5.58 -1.34 33.26
C VAL A 575 -4.17 -0.82 33.48
N SER A 576 -3.89 -0.34 34.68
CA SER A 576 -2.62 0.32 34.99
C SER A 576 -1.97 -0.27 36.23
N TRP A 577 -0.64 -0.24 36.23
CA TRP A 577 0.20 -0.58 37.38
C TRP A 577 1.15 0.57 37.67
N ARG A 578 1.28 0.91 38.94
CA ARG A 578 2.37 1.73 39.45
C ARG A 578 3.62 0.89 39.53
N VAL A 579 4.65 1.26 38.79
CA VAL A 579 5.94 0.58 38.74
C VAL A 579 6.99 1.40 39.47
N THR A 580 7.80 0.75 40.31
CA THR A 580 8.94 1.36 41.00
C THR A 580 10.25 0.89 40.36
N ALA A 581 11.07 1.83 39.92
CA ALA A 581 12.39 1.52 39.38
C ALA A 581 13.39 1.24 40.52
N PRO A 582 14.31 0.26 40.38
CA PRO A 582 15.39 0.04 41.34
C PRO A 582 16.23 1.30 41.56
N GLY A 583 16.63 1.54 42.80
CA GLY A 583 17.40 2.72 43.22
C GLY A 583 18.90 2.68 42.91
N ASP A 584 19.42 1.55 42.42
CA ASP A 584 20.86 1.39 42.19
C ASP A 584 21.37 2.33 41.10
N PRO A 585 22.57 2.94 41.26
CA PRO A 585 23.19 3.77 40.25
C PRO A 585 23.33 3.04 38.89
N LEU A 586 23.16 3.79 37.81
CA LEU A 586 23.32 3.27 36.46
C LEU A 586 24.80 3.13 36.08
N THR A 587 25.15 1.99 35.48
CA THR A 587 26.46 1.74 34.87
C THR A 587 26.46 1.93 33.36
N GLU A 588 25.27 2.06 32.76
CA GLU A 588 25.03 2.27 31.33
C GLU A 588 23.99 3.40 31.15
N PRO A 589 24.00 4.12 30.01
CA PRO A 589 23.06 5.21 29.80
C PRO A 589 21.57 4.78 29.84
N LEU A 590 21.28 3.55 29.42
CA LEU A 590 19.96 2.92 29.51
C LEU A 590 20.07 1.52 30.13
N ARG A 591 19.23 1.24 31.13
CA ARG A 591 19.06 -0.09 31.72
C ARG A 591 17.64 -0.61 31.41
N PRO A 592 17.48 -1.70 30.63
CA PRO A 592 16.17 -2.30 30.42
C PRO A 592 15.64 -2.95 31.70
N MET A 593 14.34 -2.83 31.94
CA MET A 593 13.58 -3.60 32.91
C MET A 593 12.57 -4.47 32.12
N PRO A 594 12.88 -5.76 31.90
CA PRO A 594 12.02 -6.63 31.12
C PRO A 594 10.73 -6.93 31.86
N TYR A 595 9.64 -7.06 31.11
CA TYR A 595 8.35 -7.48 31.63
C TYR A 595 7.69 -8.50 30.69
N GLU A 596 6.77 -9.28 31.25
CA GLU A 596 5.82 -10.09 30.50
C GLU A 596 4.40 -9.66 30.84
N LEU A 597 3.63 -9.26 29.83
CA LEU A 597 2.21 -8.97 29.96
C LEU A 597 1.42 -10.14 29.40
N THR A 598 0.73 -10.86 30.28
CA THR A 598 -0.21 -11.92 29.91
C THR A 598 -1.62 -11.34 29.90
N THR A 599 -2.33 -11.50 28.79
CA THR A 599 -3.73 -11.09 28.64
C THR A 599 -4.57 -12.31 28.30
N GLN A 600 -5.63 -12.55 29.06
CA GLN A 600 -6.59 -13.61 28.79
C GLN A 600 -7.93 -13.00 28.41
N TYR A 601 -8.52 -13.40 27.28
CA TYR A 601 -9.75 -12.79 26.77
C TYR A 601 -10.45 -13.71 25.76
N GLY A 602 -11.72 -13.44 25.48
CA GLY A 602 -12.49 -14.14 24.46
C GLY A 602 -13.82 -13.43 24.20
N PRO A 603 -14.49 -13.72 23.08
CA PRO A 603 -15.86 -13.25 22.86
C PRO A 603 -16.79 -13.62 24.01
N LEU A 604 -17.82 -12.82 24.24
CA LEU A 604 -18.76 -13.06 25.34
C LEU A 604 -19.40 -14.46 25.25
N GLY A 605 -19.22 -15.26 26.30
CA GLY A 605 -19.76 -16.62 26.40
C GLY A 605 -18.94 -17.71 25.69
N GLU A 606 -17.80 -17.36 25.09
CA GLU A 606 -16.89 -18.30 24.42
C GLU A 606 -15.65 -18.59 25.26
N ASP A 607 -14.91 -19.64 24.88
CA ASP A 607 -13.63 -19.98 25.49
C ASP A 607 -12.61 -18.83 25.30
N ARG A 608 -11.87 -18.57 26.37
CA ARG A 608 -10.86 -17.50 26.40
C ARG A 608 -9.51 -18.03 25.92
N VAL A 609 -8.83 -17.20 25.13
CA VAL A 609 -7.45 -17.40 24.73
C VAL A 609 -6.50 -16.58 25.61
N THR A 610 -5.27 -17.05 25.74
CA THR A 610 -4.20 -16.36 26.45
C THR A 610 -3.15 -15.91 25.45
N THR A 611 -2.77 -14.63 25.53
CA THR A 611 -1.67 -14.06 24.76
C THR A 611 -0.63 -13.47 25.70
N THR A 612 0.64 -13.76 25.46
CA THR A 612 1.76 -13.21 26.25
C THR A 612 2.62 -12.33 25.36
N GLN A 613 2.85 -11.10 25.81
CA GLN A 613 3.69 -10.11 25.16
C GLN A 613 4.88 -9.77 26.07
N PRO A 614 6.11 -10.15 25.70
CA PRO A 614 7.30 -9.64 26.37
C PRO A 614 7.55 -8.18 25.95
N GLY A 615 8.11 -7.39 26.84
CA GLY A 615 8.51 -6.01 26.58
C GLY A 615 9.61 -5.54 27.52
N ASN A 616 10.05 -4.30 27.33
CA ASN A 616 10.97 -3.63 28.24
C ASN A 616 10.47 -2.21 28.50
N VAL A 617 10.50 -1.80 29.77
CA VAL A 617 10.57 -0.39 30.14
C VAL A 617 12.02 -0.05 30.44
N TYR A 618 12.38 1.23 30.52
CA TYR A 618 13.79 1.63 30.64
C TYR A 618 14.01 2.58 31.80
N ILE A 619 15.13 2.39 32.50
CA ILE A 619 15.71 3.40 33.39
C ILE A 619 16.78 4.14 32.59
N ALA A 620 16.67 5.46 32.55
CA ALA A 620 17.56 6.33 31.79
C ALA A 620 18.35 7.25 32.71
N ALA A 621 19.64 7.41 32.40
CA ALA A 621 20.42 8.52 32.93
C ALA A 621 20.07 9.80 32.16
N PRO A 622 19.83 10.94 32.84
CA PRO A 622 19.37 12.15 32.19
C PRO A 622 20.38 12.65 31.15
N LEU A 623 19.88 13.22 30.05
CA LEU A 623 20.72 13.91 29.09
C LEU A 623 21.26 15.21 29.69
N ASP A 624 22.43 15.63 29.24
CA ASP A 624 22.91 16.99 29.46
C ASP A 624 21.89 18.00 28.88
N PRO A 625 21.53 19.07 29.62
CA PRO A 625 20.50 20.03 29.20
C PRO A 625 20.72 20.69 27.83
N ALA A 626 21.95 20.70 27.30
CA ALA A 626 22.24 21.20 25.96
C ALA A 626 21.58 20.36 24.85
N TRP A 627 21.30 19.08 25.11
CA TRP A 627 20.68 18.18 24.16
C TRP A 627 19.16 18.31 24.18
N ARG A 628 18.57 18.50 23.00
CA ARG A 628 17.14 18.38 22.76
C ARG A 628 16.82 16.98 22.25
N THR A 629 15.58 16.54 22.42
CA THR A 629 15.11 15.27 21.87
C THR A 629 13.95 15.48 20.93
N PHE A 630 13.86 14.64 19.91
CA PHE A 630 12.69 14.49 19.06
C PHE A 630 12.46 13.00 18.83
N THR A 631 11.21 12.58 18.85
CA THR A 631 10.86 11.21 18.51
C THR A 631 9.52 11.14 17.78
N SER A 632 9.54 10.42 16.66
CA SER A 632 8.35 9.91 15.97
C SER A 632 8.25 8.37 16.04
N ASN A 633 9.11 7.74 16.85
CA ASN A 633 9.22 6.30 17.02
C ASN A 633 9.18 5.85 18.50
N GLY A 634 8.72 6.72 19.39
CA GLY A 634 8.63 6.50 20.83
C GLY A 634 9.97 6.18 21.48
N ALA A 635 11.06 6.82 21.05
CA ALA A 635 12.40 6.57 21.53
C ALA A 635 12.63 7.07 22.96
N VAL A 636 13.42 6.30 23.69
CA VAL A 636 13.94 6.61 25.02
C VAL A 636 15.44 6.89 24.90
N PHE A 637 15.92 7.91 25.60
CA PHE A 637 17.28 8.42 25.51
C PHE A 637 17.94 8.38 26.89
N GLY A 638 19.22 8.05 26.93
CA GLY A 638 20.02 8.22 28.13
C GLY A 638 21.46 8.59 27.83
N GLN A 639 22.10 9.30 28.77
CA GLN A 639 23.51 9.70 28.69
C GLN A 639 24.22 9.43 30.01
N LEU A 640 25.41 8.82 29.93
CA LEU A 640 26.27 8.58 31.10
C LEU A 640 27.73 8.90 30.73
N GLY A 641 28.19 10.08 31.15
CA GLY A 641 29.47 10.63 30.70
C GLY A 641 29.44 10.96 29.20
N ASP A 642 30.39 10.41 28.45
CA ASP A 642 30.50 10.54 26.98
C ASP A 642 29.71 9.48 26.20
N ARG A 643 29.02 8.57 26.91
CA ARG A 643 28.24 7.48 26.33
C ARG A 643 26.77 7.85 26.25
N PHE A 644 26.14 7.45 25.15
CA PHE A 644 24.71 7.61 24.92
C PHE A 644 24.08 6.26 24.58
N ALA A 645 22.79 6.12 24.87
CA ALA A 645 21.99 5.04 24.33
C ALA A 645 20.61 5.53 23.93
N ILE A 646 20.09 4.95 22.86
CA ILE A 646 18.73 5.21 22.36
C ILE A 646 18.04 3.86 22.18
N ASN A 647 16.85 3.71 22.76
CA ASN A 647 15.95 2.60 22.43
C ASN A 647 14.70 3.13 21.74
N GLY A 648 14.42 2.69 20.52
CA GLY A 648 13.25 3.17 19.76
C GLY A 648 12.72 2.15 18.76
N ALA A 649 11.51 2.40 18.26
CA ALA A 649 10.90 1.63 17.17
C ALA A 649 11.20 2.30 15.81
N GLY A 650 10.26 2.21 14.87
CA GLY A 650 10.29 2.88 13.57
C GLY A 650 10.04 1.88 12.45
N ASN A 651 9.01 2.13 11.66
CA ASN A 651 8.63 1.29 10.53
C ASN A 651 9.67 1.39 9.41
N ASP A 652 10.07 2.62 9.07
CA ASP A 652 11.11 2.91 8.09
C ASP A 652 11.65 4.35 8.23
N LEU A 653 12.73 4.64 7.52
CA LEU A 653 13.31 5.97 7.33
C LEU A 653 13.77 6.10 5.87
N TRP A 654 12.78 6.18 4.97
CA TRP A 654 12.98 6.22 3.53
C TRP A 654 11.73 6.75 2.82
N ARG A 655 11.91 7.72 1.92
CA ARG A 655 10.85 8.37 1.11
C ARG A 655 9.67 8.79 2.00
N GLY A 656 8.45 8.37 1.64
CA GLY A 656 7.22 8.71 2.34
C GLY A 656 7.10 8.20 3.80
N THR A 657 8.10 7.48 4.35
CA THR A 657 8.11 7.12 5.77
C THR A 657 9.33 7.72 6.47
N THR A 658 9.09 8.60 7.46
CA THR A 658 10.14 9.26 8.24
C THR A 658 9.91 9.03 9.73
N GLN A 659 10.38 7.88 10.25
CA GLN A 659 10.26 7.52 11.66
C GLN A 659 11.63 7.31 12.32
N PHE A 660 11.96 8.15 13.29
CA PHE A 660 13.24 8.09 14.00
C PHE A 660 13.15 8.73 15.39
N GLY A 661 14.16 8.45 16.21
CA GLY A 661 14.41 9.14 17.47
C GLY A 661 15.80 9.75 17.45
N THR A 662 15.92 11.00 17.90
CA THR A 662 17.21 11.71 17.93
C THR A 662 17.37 12.51 19.22
N ALA A 663 18.59 12.53 19.74
CA ALA A 663 19.07 13.55 20.65
C ALA A 663 20.01 14.45 19.85
N TYR A 664 19.77 15.76 19.85
CA TYR A 664 20.46 16.70 18.96
C TYR A 664 20.78 18.04 19.63
N LEU A 665 21.76 18.74 19.05
CA LEU A 665 22.13 20.11 19.39
C LEU A 665 21.53 21.06 18.34
N PRO A 666 20.70 22.03 18.74
CA PRO A 666 20.02 22.90 17.81
C PRO A 666 20.99 23.90 17.14
N GLY A 667 20.92 24.04 15.82
CA GLY A 667 21.72 25.01 15.05
C GLY A 667 23.23 24.86 15.16
N ALA A 668 23.74 23.74 15.66
CA ALA A 668 25.15 23.56 15.99
C ALA A 668 26.05 23.26 14.77
N PHE A 669 25.48 22.80 13.65
CA PHE A 669 26.23 22.33 12.49
C PHE A 669 26.32 23.39 11.38
N THR A 670 27.52 23.96 11.24
CA THR A 670 27.84 25.06 10.31
C THR A 670 28.84 24.65 9.25
N GLU A 671 29.00 25.48 8.22
CA GLU A 671 30.05 25.27 7.21
C GLU A 671 31.43 25.11 7.86
N GLY A 672 32.19 24.11 7.40
CA GLY A 672 33.50 23.75 7.95
C GLY A 672 33.44 22.89 9.22
N ALA A 673 32.26 22.68 9.80
CA ALA A 673 32.11 21.84 10.98
C ALA A 673 32.20 20.36 10.63
N SER A 674 32.71 19.56 11.57
CA SER A 674 32.80 18.11 11.47
C SER A 674 32.33 17.44 12.76
N ILE A 675 31.47 16.44 12.62
CA ILE A 675 31.01 15.57 13.70
C ILE A 675 31.76 14.26 13.61
N VAL A 676 32.27 13.76 14.75
CA VAL A 676 32.76 12.39 14.91
C VAL A 676 31.90 11.70 15.96
N LEU A 677 31.49 10.47 15.66
CA LEU A 677 30.64 9.65 16.53
C LEU A 677 31.07 8.20 16.43
N ARG A 678 31.21 7.52 17.58
CA ARG A 678 31.33 6.06 17.60
C ARG A 678 29.94 5.45 17.81
N VAL A 679 29.55 4.55 16.91
CA VAL A 679 28.43 3.64 17.15
C VAL A 679 29.03 2.37 17.75
N ASP A 680 28.82 2.13 19.03
CA ASP A 680 29.43 1.01 19.77
C ASP A 680 28.71 -0.31 19.50
N ALA A 681 27.37 -0.27 19.50
CA ALA A 681 26.54 -1.43 19.26
C ALA A 681 25.16 -1.00 18.72
N GLN A 682 24.54 -1.89 17.95
CA GLN A 682 23.20 -1.71 17.40
C GLN A 682 22.49 -3.06 17.35
N ASP A 683 21.28 -3.14 17.92
CA ASP A 683 20.43 -4.32 17.78
C ASP A 683 19.98 -4.51 16.32
N ASN A 684 20.00 -5.76 15.85
CA ASN A 684 19.54 -6.10 14.50
C ASN A 684 18.01 -6.26 14.47
N THR A 685 17.32 -5.14 14.31
CA THR A 685 15.85 -5.06 14.18
C THR A 685 15.37 -5.15 12.73
N GLY A 686 16.30 -5.10 11.79
CA GLY A 686 16.10 -5.21 10.35
C GLY A 686 17.43 -4.99 9.64
N THR A 687 17.59 -5.50 8.41
CA THR A 687 18.86 -5.33 7.67
C THR A 687 19.21 -3.87 7.40
N TRP A 688 18.17 -3.03 7.30
CA TRP A 688 18.26 -1.58 7.09
C TRP A 688 18.08 -0.75 8.36
N ALA A 689 18.08 -1.35 9.56
CA ALA A 689 18.01 -0.57 10.80
C ALA A 689 19.16 0.44 10.81
N ARG A 690 18.91 1.69 11.20
CA ARG A 690 19.88 2.78 11.03
C ARG A 690 20.25 3.40 12.37
N ALA A 691 21.55 3.66 12.52
CA ALA A 691 22.11 4.30 13.68
C ALA A 691 23.32 5.15 13.29
N GLY A 692 23.38 6.40 13.74
CA GLY A 692 24.54 7.25 13.48
C GLY A 692 24.28 8.73 13.70
N ILE A 693 24.76 9.55 12.77
CA ILE A 693 24.65 11.01 12.79
C ILE A 693 23.50 11.44 11.88
N MET A 694 22.65 12.35 12.34
CA MET A 694 21.56 12.93 11.57
C MET A 694 21.63 14.46 11.58
N VAL A 695 21.29 15.07 10.45
CA VAL A 695 21.29 16.52 10.24
C VAL A 695 20.02 16.93 9.51
N ARG A 696 19.40 18.02 9.95
CA ARG A 696 18.28 18.70 9.28
C ARG A 696 18.31 20.18 9.65
N ASN A 697 17.69 21.05 8.85
CA ASN A 697 17.50 22.45 9.26
C ASN A 697 16.84 22.55 10.64
N SER A 698 15.71 21.87 10.84
CA SER A 698 15.09 21.63 12.16
C SER A 698 14.75 20.15 12.34
N LEU A 699 15.45 19.45 13.24
CA LEU A 699 15.20 18.02 13.48
C LEU A 699 13.84 17.73 14.12
N ALA A 700 13.27 18.70 14.84
CA ALA A 700 11.96 18.58 15.46
C ALA A 700 10.78 18.91 14.52
N THR A 701 11.05 19.42 13.31
CA THR A 701 10.01 19.82 12.35
C THR A 701 9.89 18.76 11.25
N PRO A 702 8.78 17.98 11.19
CA PRO A 702 8.56 17.01 10.13
C PRO A 702 8.56 17.67 8.75
N GLY A 703 9.26 17.08 7.78
CA GLY A 703 9.30 17.56 6.39
C GLY A 703 10.23 18.75 6.13
N ASP A 704 10.96 19.25 7.13
CA ASP A 704 11.90 20.36 6.91
C ASP A 704 13.09 19.94 6.03
N LEU A 705 13.66 20.91 5.31
CA LEU A 705 14.68 20.69 4.28
C LEU A 705 16.09 20.45 4.87
N GLY A 706 17.05 20.21 3.98
CA GLY A 706 18.45 20.00 4.36
C GLY A 706 18.67 18.68 5.09
N PHE A 707 17.89 17.65 4.75
CA PHE A 707 17.82 16.40 5.52
C PHE A 707 18.83 15.35 5.03
N LEU A 708 19.68 14.84 5.93
CA LEU A 708 20.59 13.74 5.67
C LEU A 708 20.92 12.92 6.92
N ASN A 709 21.41 11.69 6.73
CA ASN A 709 22.06 10.93 7.78
C ASN A 709 23.26 10.13 7.29
N LEU A 710 24.24 9.96 8.17
CA LEU A 710 25.32 9.00 8.04
C LEU A 710 25.12 7.90 9.07
N ALA A 711 24.81 6.68 8.62
CA ALA A 711 24.40 5.61 9.50
C ALA A 711 25.08 4.27 9.19
N VAL A 712 25.40 3.53 10.23
CA VAL A 712 25.68 2.09 10.13
C VAL A 712 24.37 1.31 10.16
N THR A 713 24.37 0.16 9.49
CA THR A 713 23.25 -0.76 9.43
C THR A 713 23.69 -2.19 9.76
N PRO A 714 22.80 -3.06 10.28
CA PRO A 714 23.16 -4.44 10.57
C PRO A 714 23.52 -5.25 9.31
N GLY A 715 22.91 -4.95 8.16
CA GLY A 715 23.03 -5.77 6.95
C GLY A 715 23.55 -5.06 5.69
N GLN A 716 23.57 -3.73 5.66
CA GLN A 716 23.79 -2.96 4.42
C GLN A 716 25.06 -2.09 4.47
N GLY A 717 25.83 -2.18 5.55
CA GLY A 717 27.06 -1.42 5.72
C GLY A 717 26.84 -0.02 6.31
N VAL A 718 27.71 0.92 5.97
CA VAL A 718 27.58 2.34 6.32
C VAL A 718 27.04 3.10 5.11
N ALA A 719 25.94 3.83 5.29
CA ALA A 719 25.27 4.60 4.25
C ALA A 719 25.18 6.09 4.61
N LEU A 720 25.48 6.95 3.64
CA LEU A 720 25.15 8.38 3.66
C LEU A 720 23.87 8.56 2.84
N SER A 721 22.74 8.74 3.52
CA SER A 721 21.43 8.95 2.89
C SER A 721 21.06 10.43 2.93
N TYR A 722 20.43 10.94 1.89
CA TYR A 722 20.08 12.36 1.78
C TYR A 722 18.80 12.58 0.97
N ASP A 723 18.19 13.73 1.21
CA ASP A 723 17.15 14.32 0.38
C ASP A 723 17.79 14.91 -0.88
N SER A 724 17.59 14.26 -2.03
CA SER A 724 18.22 14.66 -3.29
C SER A 724 17.38 15.59 -4.15
N ASN A 725 16.08 15.68 -3.89
CA ASN A 725 15.12 16.48 -4.66
C ASN A 725 14.58 17.70 -3.90
N GLY A 726 14.89 17.83 -2.60
CA GLY A 726 14.43 18.92 -1.73
C GLY A 726 12.98 18.78 -1.28
N ASP A 727 12.44 17.55 -1.17
CA ASP A 727 11.07 17.30 -0.71
C ASP A 727 10.96 17.07 0.80
N GLY A 728 12.08 17.16 1.52
CA GLY A 728 12.15 16.94 2.96
C GLY A 728 12.21 15.47 3.35
N THR A 729 12.36 14.53 2.41
CA THR A 729 12.48 13.08 2.69
C THR A 729 13.75 12.48 2.11
N LEU A 730 14.21 11.36 2.69
CA LEU A 730 15.43 10.70 2.20
C LEU A 730 15.09 9.79 1.03
N ASP A 731 15.71 10.02 -0.12
CA ASP A 731 15.37 9.32 -1.36
C ASP A 731 16.60 8.77 -2.11
N ASN A 732 17.81 9.14 -1.69
CA ASN A 732 19.07 8.71 -2.28
C ASN A 732 20.13 8.36 -1.24
N TYR A 733 21.13 7.55 -1.62
CA TYR A 733 22.26 7.21 -0.74
C TYR A 733 23.52 6.77 -1.49
N GLY A 734 24.68 7.01 -0.87
CA GLY A 734 25.94 6.30 -1.14
C GLY A 734 26.29 5.36 0.02
N ARG A 735 26.96 4.24 -0.22
CA ARG A 735 27.28 3.27 0.84
C ARG A 735 28.58 2.49 0.66
N ILE A 736 29.13 2.02 1.78
CA ILE A 736 30.17 0.99 1.87
C ILE A 736 29.58 -0.25 2.52
N THR A 737 29.60 -1.39 1.84
CA THR A 737 29.06 -2.66 2.35
C THR A 737 30.03 -3.39 3.28
N GLY A 738 29.54 -4.36 4.05
CA GLY A 738 30.36 -5.26 4.86
C GLY A 738 30.84 -4.69 6.21
N ILE A 739 30.53 -3.43 6.53
CA ILE A 739 30.87 -2.79 7.81
C ILE A 739 29.68 -2.89 8.78
N ARG A 740 29.94 -3.16 10.06
CA ARG A 740 28.95 -3.18 11.15
C ARG A 740 29.50 -2.44 12.36
N ALA A 741 28.64 -2.13 13.34
CA ALA A 741 29.11 -1.64 14.63
C ALA A 741 30.00 -2.72 15.32
N PRO A 742 31.05 -2.33 16.07
CA PRO A 742 31.45 -0.96 16.36
C PRO A 742 32.13 -0.25 15.18
N VAL A 743 31.80 1.03 14.95
CA VAL A 743 32.37 1.84 13.86
C VAL A 743 32.41 3.32 14.24
N LEU A 744 33.44 4.03 13.79
CA LEU A 744 33.50 5.49 13.86
C LEU A 744 32.92 6.09 12.58
N LEU A 745 32.05 7.08 12.74
CA LEU A 745 31.42 7.85 11.68
C LEU A 745 31.92 9.29 11.76
N ARG A 746 32.19 9.90 10.60
CA ARG A 746 32.51 11.32 10.48
C ARG A 746 31.66 11.96 9.41
N LEU A 747 30.95 13.02 9.77
CA LEU A 747 30.17 13.83 8.83
C LEU A 747 30.71 15.26 8.85
N THR A 748 31.10 15.77 7.68
CA THR A 748 31.64 17.12 7.51
C THR A 748 30.72 17.92 6.61
N LYS A 749 30.35 19.15 7.04
CA LYS A 749 29.64 20.12 6.22
C LYS A 749 30.67 20.96 5.46
N ASN A 750 30.75 20.72 4.15
CA ASN A 750 31.63 21.48 3.26
C ASN A 750 30.95 22.81 2.90
N ALA A 751 31.56 23.56 1.97
CA ALA A 751 30.98 24.80 1.47
C ALA A 751 29.62 24.61 0.79
N GLY A 752 28.71 25.55 1.02
CA GLY A 752 27.37 25.55 0.42
C GLY A 752 26.49 24.40 0.91
N THR A 753 25.98 23.59 -0.02
CA THR A 753 25.05 22.48 0.25
C THR A 753 25.75 21.10 0.31
N SER A 754 27.09 21.09 0.35
CA SER A 754 27.88 19.86 0.19
C SER A 754 28.24 19.22 1.53
N PHE A 755 28.12 17.89 1.63
CA PHE A 755 28.46 17.10 2.81
C PHE A 755 29.32 15.91 2.44
N THR A 756 30.31 15.59 3.28
CA THR A 756 31.15 14.40 3.13
C THR A 756 30.96 13.48 4.32
N GLY A 757 30.50 12.26 4.06
CA GLY A 757 30.43 11.18 5.06
C GLY A 757 31.61 10.23 4.93
N ALA A 758 32.21 9.84 6.05
CA ALA A 758 33.30 8.89 6.12
C ALA A 758 33.15 7.93 7.31
N CYS A 759 33.79 6.76 7.25
CA CYS A 759 33.82 5.81 8.36
C CYS A 759 35.22 5.25 8.62
N SER A 760 35.46 4.79 9.85
CA SER A 760 36.68 4.12 10.29
C SER A 760 36.37 2.88 11.12
N THR A 761 37.09 1.79 10.84
CA THR A 761 37.01 0.50 11.54
C THR A 761 38.25 0.19 12.38
N ASP A 762 39.22 1.11 12.43
CA ASP A 762 40.52 0.95 13.09
C ASP A 762 40.77 2.03 14.16
N GLY A 763 39.70 2.51 14.80
CA GLY A 763 39.79 3.49 15.89
C GLY A 763 40.15 4.90 15.42
N GLY A 764 39.92 5.23 14.16
CA GLY A 764 40.16 6.56 13.58
C GLY A 764 41.53 6.73 12.93
N ALA A 765 42.34 5.67 12.86
CA ALA A 765 43.66 5.70 12.22
C ALA A 765 43.54 5.88 10.69
N THR A 766 42.56 5.23 10.06
CA THR A 766 42.23 5.44 8.65
C THR A 766 40.75 5.76 8.46
N TRP A 767 40.45 6.62 7.49
CA TRP A 767 39.08 7.05 7.15
C TRP A 767 38.77 6.74 5.70
N ARG A 768 37.66 6.03 5.47
CA ARG A 768 37.16 5.73 4.13
C ARG A 768 35.97 6.63 3.83
N ALA A 769 36.04 7.38 2.74
CA ALA A 769 34.90 8.19 2.28
C ALA A 769 33.76 7.28 1.84
N VAL A 770 32.58 7.49 2.41
CA VAL A 770 31.35 6.79 2.04
C VAL A 770 30.75 7.44 0.80
N ALA A 771 30.57 8.76 0.83
CA ALA A 771 30.17 9.60 -0.30
C ALA A 771 30.35 11.10 0.03
N THR A 772 30.38 11.92 -1.02
CA THR A 772 30.17 13.37 -0.94
C THR A 772 28.91 13.71 -1.73
N VAL A 773 27.96 14.41 -1.10
CA VAL A 773 26.61 14.66 -1.64
C VAL A 773 26.25 16.14 -1.52
N ALA A 774 25.37 16.61 -2.40
CA ALA A 774 24.74 17.92 -2.30
C ALA A 774 23.30 17.77 -1.81
N VAL A 775 22.91 18.55 -0.81
CA VAL A 775 21.58 18.46 -0.17
C VAL A 775 20.82 19.78 -0.38
N PRO A 776 19.82 19.81 -1.28
CA PRO A 776 19.02 21.00 -1.54
C PRO A 776 18.35 21.57 -0.28
N GLY A 777 18.14 22.89 -0.26
CA GLY A 777 17.47 23.57 0.85
C GLY A 777 18.26 23.62 2.17
N THR A 778 19.55 23.25 2.16
CA THR A 778 20.43 23.34 3.34
C THR A 778 20.56 24.78 3.85
N ALA A 779 20.22 25.00 5.12
CA ALA A 779 20.41 26.28 5.80
C ALA A 779 21.86 26.50 6.28
N ALA A 780 22.20 27.74 6.62
CA ALA A 780 23.55 28.10 7.11
C ALA A 780 23.92 27.36 8.40
N THR A 781 23.00 27.34 9.37
CA THR A 781 23.06 26.54 10.59
C THR A 781 22.03 25.42 10.50
N GLN A 782 22.35 24.26 11.05
CA GLN A 782 21.46 23.09 11.09
C GLN A 782 21.54 22.39 12.43
N ASP A 783 20.45 21.73 12.79
CA ASP A 783 20.40 20.81 13.91
C ASP A 783 21.21 19.55 13.57
N ALA A 784 22.00 19.06 14.52
CA ALA A 784 22.73 17.81 14.34
C ALA A 784 22.75 16.97 15.62
N GLY A 785 22.61 15.66 15.46
CA GLY A 785 22.47 14.76 16.58
C GLY A 785 22.80 13.30 16.30
N ILE A 786 22.76 12.53 17.38
CA ILE A 786 22.74 11.07 17.32
C ILE A 786 21.30 10.62 17.04
N PHE A 787 21.13 9.54 16.29
CA PHE A 787 19.79 9.04 16.00
C PHE A 787 19.75 7.52 15.84
N MET A 788 18.54 6.98 15.93
CA MET A 788 18.24 5.63 15.48
C MET A 788 16.86 5.50 14.84
N SER A 789 16.71 4.49 14.00
CA SER A 789 15.42 3.93 13.54
C SER A 789 15.53 2.42 13.43
N ALA A 790 14.53 1.70 13.96
CA ALA A 790 14.51 0.23 13.91
C ALA A 790 14.25 -0.32 12.50
N THR A 791 13.64 0.48 11.61
CA THR A 791 13.19 0.08 10.27
C THR A 791 12.56 -1.32 10.25
N ASN A 792 11.65 -1.56 11.17
CA ASN A 792 11.16 -2.88 11.53
C ASN A 792 10.00 -3.37 10.63
N GLY A 793 9.66 -2.61 9.58
CA GLY A 793 8.61 -2.93 8.62
C GLY A 793 7.19 -2.95 9.22
N GLY A 794 6.95 -2.23 10.31
CA GLY A 794 5.66 -2.22 11.01
C GLY A 794 5.47 -3.39 11.98
N SER A 795 6.52 -4.15 12.29
CA SER A 795 6.44 -5.24 13.28
C SER A 795 6.33 -4.76 14.73
N GLY A 796 6.56 -3.47 14.99
CA GLY A 796 6.59 -2.89 16.33
C GLY A 796 7.85 -3.23 17.15
N VAL A 797 8.79 -4.00 16.58
CA VAL A 797 10.05 -4.36 17.25
C VAL A 797 10.87 -3.10 17.55
N ARG A 798 11.34 -2.99 18.79
CA ARG A 798 12.22 -1.92 19.26
C ARG A 798 13.67 -2.39 19.27
N GLY A 799 14.60 -1.49 19.02
CA GLY A 799 16.04 -1.77 19.05
C GLY A 799 16.80 -0.78 19.92
N THR A 800 17.85 -1.25 20.57
CA THR A 800 18.77 -0.41 21.34
C THR A 800 20.04 -0.15 20.54
N VAL A 801 20.50 1.11 20.59
CA VAL A 801 21.76 1.54 20.01
C VAL A 801 22.58 2.22 21.08
N ARG A 802 23.89 1.94 21.11
CA ARG A 802 24.85 2.57 22.03
C ARG A 802 25.87 3.36 21.23
N PHE A 803 26.20 4.55 21.74
CA PHE A 803 27.13 5.47 21.14
C PHE A 803 28.14 5.99 22.17
N SER A 804 29.28 6.44 21.69
CA SER A 804 30.29 7.14 22.49
C SER A 804 31.11 8.10 21.63
N GLY A 805 31.93 8.93 22.29
CA GLY A 805 32.91 9.76 21.61
C GLY A 805 32.30 10.80 20.66
N TRP A 806 31.10 11.32 20.97
CA TRP A 806 30.55 12.46 20.23
C TRP A 806 31.49 13.66 20.33
N SER A 807 31.89 14.19 19.18
CA SER A 807 32.70 15.40 19.09
C SER A 807 32.26 16.23 17.91
N LEU A 808 32.04 17.53 18.13
CA LEU A 808 31.74 18.52 17.11
C LEU A 808 32.85 19.57 17.09
N THR A 809 33.58 19.64 15.99
CA THR A 809 34.66 20.63 15.78
C THR A 809 34.25 21.65 14.73
N GLY A 810 34.52 22.94 14.94
CA GLY A 810 34.22 24.02 13.98
C GLY A 810 32.76 24.48 13.96
N GLY A 811 31.91 23.98 14.86
CA GLY A 811 30.53 24.44 15.06
C GLY A 811 30.43 25.59 16.06
N VAL A 812 29.22 26.15 16.21
CA VAL A 812 28.93 27.19 17.22
C VAL A 812 28.74 26.51 18.58
N ALA A 813 29.44 26.97 19.62
CA ALA A 813 29.24 26.49 20.98
C ALA A 813 27.83 26.88 21.46
N ALA A 814 27.11 25.95 22.09
CA ALA A 814 25.82 26.22 22.72
C ALA A 814 26.02 27.28 23.81
N GLY A 815 25.61 28.53 23.53
CA GLY A 815 25.49 29.58 24.53
C GLY A 815 24.32 29.26 25.45
N GLY A 816 24.56 29.37 26.76
CA GLY A 816 23.61 28.99 27.83
C GLY A 816 22.38 29.87 27.97
#